data_AF-A0A8T5M1M9-F1
#
_entry.id   AF-A0A8T5M1M9-F1
#
_cell.length_a   1.000
_cell.length_b   1.000
_cell.length_c   1.000
_cell.angle_alpha   90.00
_cell.angle_beta   90.00
_cell.angle_gamma   90.00
#
_symmetry.space_group_name_H-M   'P 1'
#
loop_
_entity.id
_entity.type
_entity.pdbx_description
1 polymer ?
#
loop_
_entity_poly.entity_id
_entity_poly.type
_entity_poly.pdbx_seq_one_letter_code
_entity_poly.pdbx_strand_id
1 'polypeptide(L)'
;MQFSSEYYHAMDKYGSVEPIAATPRKDIPLELEKFDSKLTPQELGTTLNPFVHPLEGMHARLKEGAGKVEFEFFGAGKGSKERFTPESIGKYEREDLRNLADINKVKTSVHATVNVQGLAGLGRDGFEDRDREEAYREVRRAVDFAADVTKGGAIVVHTGEWQRPIEEYHKQEGFEGYPGEKKDATFYVVDSNTGKFVSAIAKNRIVYEPIYWTAEEKAKELRLKKTSDGKYVDPNGKEMESTDWIDVDGHYLDARDTEQLFKRVPYWDEDGVKFKAKRMDWKALEDKRDWFNGRYDTNYTTEEIFARTQLENNILQAKGHSLFYGRHYSEQKKEYDAVVKAYKHFKKMEDNVPKEEQWKLFEKEQSRGWLADNLVHNFKKDLNLLPSEHIKKKMRALELDLTHIHEASAASDVQAANHQEVYDKLKTVKDYGIQKSAETMAAAGIFAMEKTHQKNLDKPLFIAPENWDTRQFGSHPEELKELIVKGREEMAKQLETRYGKEEAKKLAKDHIKATLDIGHLNLWRRHFKKKDDESLTDTDKRFNQWMLDQSEKLVKQGIVGHVHLSDNMGFDDEHLTPGQGNIPMKTFMKKMEDLGMNDVIVEPGAFNPVTSPPDTFSYLGSPVYTGTHGQVPQQFKGFQQQHFGYQAPPFYLVGSYVPSEDWKLWSEVPFE
;
A
#
# COMPACT_ATOMS: atom_id res chain seq x y z
N MET A 1 70.26 29.02 16.77
CA MET A 1 68.93 29.59 16.51
C MET A 1 68.69 29.41 15.02
N GLN A 2 67.99 28.34 14.68
CA GLN A 2 67.87 27.79 13.32
C GLN A 2 66.46 28.12 12.84
N PHE A 3 66.33 29.00 11.85
CA PHE A 3 65.05 29.28 11.23
C PHE A 3 64.83 28.27 10.11
N SER A 4 64.03 27.24 10.41
CA SER A 4 63.38 26.38 9.43
C SER A 4 62.10 27.07 8.97
N SER A 5 62.07 27.52 7.71
CA SER A 5 60.81 27.73 7.00
C SER A 5 60.86 26.86 5.76
N GLU A 6 60.46 25.60 5.91
CA GLU A 6 60.17 24.74 4.77
C GLU A 6 58.87 25.22 4.13
N TYR A 7 59.00 25.69 2.89
CA TYR A 7 57.90 26.03 2.01
C TYR A 7 57.37 24.71 1.43
N TYR A 8 56.17 24.28 1.82
CA TYR A 8 55.54 23.08 1.28
C TYR A 8 54.54 23.46 0.18
N HIS A 9 54.77 23.00 -1.05
CA HIS A 9 53.81 23.12 -2.14
C HIS A 9 53.07 21.77 -2.32
N ALA A 10 51.82 21.81 -2.80
CA ALA A 10 50.98 20.60 -2.98
C ALA A 10 51.52 19.57 -3.99
N MET A 11 52.63 19.88 -4.66
CA MET A 11 53.32 19.01 -5.64
C MET A 11 54.44 18.17 -5.01
N ASP A 12 54.87 18.46 -3.77
CA ASP A 12 55.98 17.73 -3.13
C ASP A 12 55.59 16.35 -2.58
N LYS A 13 54.33 15.94 -2.76
CA LYS A 13 53.82 14.63 -2.32
C LYS A 13 54.22 13.45 -3.21
N TYR A 14 54.93 13.71 -4.32
CA TYR A 14 55.33 12.68 -5.30
C TYR A 14 56.86 12.56 -5.50
N GLY A 15 57.66 13.05 -4.55
CA GLY A 15 59.09 12.77 -4.49
C GLY A 15 59.40 11.47 -3.75
N SER A 16 59.56 10.38 -4.49
CA SER A 16 60.31 9.16 -4.10
C SER A 16 60.17 8.67 -2.65
N VAL A 17 58.95 8.47 -2.16
CA VAL A 17 58.74 7.56 -1.04
C VAL A 17 58.47 6.20 -1.67
N GLU A 18 59.37 5.23 -1.44
CA GLU A 18 59.08 3.82 -1.71
C GLU A 18 57.66 3.54 -1.21
N PRO A 19 56.79 2.90 -2.00
CA PRO A 19 55.46 2.58 -1.51
C PRO A 19 55.69 1.79 -0.23
N ILE A 20 55.19 2.31 0.90
CA ILE A 20 55.07 1.52 2.12
C ILE A 20 54.31 0.29 1.65
N ALA A 21 55.04 -0.81 1.51
CA ALA A 21 54.49 -2.08 1.11
C ALA A 21 53.53 -2.42 2.24
N ALA A 22 52.27 -2.04 2.06
CA ALA A 22 51.18 -2.62 2.82
C ALA A 22 51.36 -4.11 2.58
N THR A 23 51.86 -4.80 3.61
CA THR A 23 51.89 -6.25 3.65
C THR A 23 50.50 -6.69 3.23
N PRO A 24 50.35 -7.43 2.12
CA PRO A 24 49.04 -7.87 1.69
C PRO A 24 48.44 -8.62 2.88
N ARG A 25 47.28 -8.18 3.37
CA ARG A 25 46.51 -8.95 4.36
C ARG A 25 46.35 -10.34 3.76
N LYS A 26 47.05 -11.32 4.33
CA LYS A 26 47.14 -12.70 3.81
C LYS A 26 45.85 -13.50 4.03
N ASP A 27 44.77 -12.85 4.44
CA ASP A 27 43.58 -13.51 4.96
C ASP A 27 42.31 -13.15 4.16
N ILE A 28 42.44 -12.53 2.98
CA ILE A 28 41.31 -12.41 2.04
C ILE A 28 41.40 -13.63 1.11
N PRO A 29 40.44 -14.57 1.15
CA PRO A 29 40.41 -15.68 0.20
C PRO A 29 40.38 -15.12 -1.22
N LEU A 30 41.46 -15.40 -1.94
CA LEU A 30 41.61 -15.20 -3.38
C LEU A 30 40.73 -16.24 -4.11
N GLU A 31 39.42 -16.05 -4.06
CA GLU A 31 38.49 -16.59 -5.05
C GLU A 31 37.61 -15.45 -5.57
N LEU A 32 38.26 -14.51 -6.26
CA LEU A 32 37.57 -13.68 -7.24
C LEU A 32 37.39 -14.55 -8.48
N GLU A 33 36.23 -15.19 -8.65
CA GLU A 33 35.79 -15.56 -9.99
C GLU A 33 36.00 -14.34 -10.89
N LYS A 34 36.82 -14.48 -11.94
CA LYS A 34 36.92 -13.47 -12.99
C LYS A 34 35.60 -13.50 -13.76
N PHE A 35 34.62 -12.76 -13.25
CA PHE A 35 33.41 -12.44 -14.00
C PHE A 35 33.72 -11.26 -14.90
N ASP A 36 33.62 -11.50 -16.20
CA ASP A 36 33.65 -10.48 -17.23
C ASP A 36 32.24 -10.43 -17.84
N SER A 37 31.53 -9.34 -17.57
CA SER A 37 30.19 -9.08 -18.11
C SER A 37 30.22 -9.03 -19.63
N LYS A 38 29.20 -9.58 -20.28
CA LYS A 38 28.99 -9.40 -21.72
C LYS A 38 28.37 -8.03 -22.03
N LEU A 39 27.82 -7.36 -21.03
CA LEU A 39 27.23 -6.04 -21.17
C LEU A 39 28.34 -5.00 -21.32
N THR A 40 28.29 -4.31 -22.44
CA THR A 40 29.15 -3.19 -22.79
C THR A 40 28.61 -1.88 -22.16
N PRO A 41 29.37 -0.77 -22.20
CA PRO A 41 28.85 0.57 -21.87
C PRO A 41 27.62 1.00 -22.69
N GLN A 42 27.28 0.27 -23.76
CA GLN A 42 26.10 0.48 -24.58
C GLN A 42 24.85 -0.20 -24.02
N GLU A 43 25.03 -1.20 -23.17
CA GLU A 43 23.95 -1.99 -22.58
C GLU A 43 23.69 -1.61 -21.13
N LEU A 44 24.73 -1.21 -20.40
CA LEU A 44 24.63 -0.65 -19.05
C LEU A 44 24.42 0.86 -19.11
N GLY A 45 23.29 1.34 -18.59
CA GLY A 45 22.95 2.76 -18.53
C GLY A 45 23.21 3.41 -17.17
N THR A 46 22.80 4.68 -17.08
CA THR A 46 22.82 5.45 -15.83
C THR A 46 21.66 6.45 -15.81
N THR A 47 21.27 6.94 -14.63
CA THR A 47 20.23 7.97 -14.51
C THR A 47 20.80 9.38 -14.73
N LEU A 48 19.93 10.31 -15.13
CA LEU A 48 20.25 11.73 -15.09
C LEU A 48 20.27 12.24 -13.65
N ASN A 49 21.12 13.22 -13.37
CA ASN A 49 21.01 13.96 -12.12
C ASN A 49 19.67 14.72 -12.10
N PRO A 50 18.76 14.42 -11.15
CA PRO A 50 17.40 14.96 -11.14
C PRO A 50 17.33 16.45 -10.79
N PHE A 51 18.43 17.03 -10.30
CA PHE A 51 18.53 18.45 -9.95
C PHE A 51 19.13 19.32 -11.06
N VAL A 52 19.52 18.71 -12.18
CA VAL A 52 20.06 19.40 -13.35
C VAL A 52 19.01 19.40 -14.47
N HIS A 53 19.03 20.43 -15.32
CA HIS A 53 18.12 20.47 -16.46
C HIS A 53 18.31 19.23 -17.35
N PRO A 54 17.25 18.50 -17.75
CA PRO A 54 17.38 17.24 -18.48
C PRO A 54 18.24 17.29 -19.76
N LEU A 55 18.19 18.40 -20.50
CA LEU A 55 19.04 18.59 -21.70
C LEU A 55 20.53 18.65 -21.34
N GLU A 56 20.88 19.37 -20.29
CA GLU A 56 22.27 19.47 -19.80
C GLU A 56 22.74 18.14 -19.22
N GLY A 57 21.89 17.48 -18.44
CA GLY A 57 22.15 16.14 -17.91
C GLY A 57 22.40 15.12 -19.02
N MET A 58 21.57 15.13 -20.07
CA MET A 58 21.74 14.25 -21.23
C MET A 58 23.10 14.50 -21.92
N HIS A 59 23.48 15.76 -22.13
CA HIS A 59 24.80 16.08 -22.69
C HIS A 59 25.95 15.58 -21.81
N ALA A 60 25.82 15.67 -20.48
CA ALA A 60 26.83 15.16 -19.56
C ALA A 60 26.98 13.64 -19.70
N ARG A 61 25.88 12.88 -19.63
CA ARG A 61 25.89 11.41 -19.76
C ARG A 61 26.38 10.93 -21.12
N LEU A 62 26.05 11.66 -22.19
CA LEU A 62 26.59 11.37 -23.53
C LEU A 62 28.12 11.53 -23.59
N LYS A 63 28.67 12.56 -22.94
CA LYS A 63 30.13 12.77 -22.85
C LYS A 63 30.83 11.72 -21.99
N GLU A 64 30.15 11.19 -20.98
CA GLU A 64 30.62 10.05 -20.18
C GLU A 64 30.58 8.73 -20.95
N GLY A 65 29.96 8.71 -22.14
CA GLY A 65 29.87 7.53 -23.00
C GLY A 65 28.73 6.58 -22.65
N ALA A 66 27.71 7.05 -21.92
CA ALA A 66 26.55 6.24 -21.58
C ALA A 66 25.75 5.88 -22.84
N GLY A 67 25.59 4.59 -23.14
CA GLY A 67 24.72 4.15 -24.24
C GLY A 67 23.26 3.99 -23.87
N LYS A 68 22.92 4.16 -22.58
CA LYS A 68 21.55 4.33 -22.12
C LYS A 68 21.45 5.35 -21.01
N VAL A 69 20.34 6.09 -21.02
CA VAL A 69 20.07 7.15 -20.05
C VAL A 69 18.63 7.07 -19.58
N GLU A 70 18.43 7.02 -18.27
CA GLU A 70 17.10 7.18 -17.68
C GLU A 70 16.85 8.63 -17.26
N PHE A 71 15.73 9.20 -17.70
CA PHE A 71 15.27 10.50 -17.24
C PHE A 71 14.58 10.36 -15.89
N GLU A 72 15.11 11.00 -14.87
CA GLU A 72 14.56 10.96 -13.51
C GLU A 72 13.93 12.31 -13.12
N PHE A 73 12.78 12.26 -12.46
CA PHE A 73 12.05 13.47 -12.05
C PHE A 73 11.76 13.47 -10.55
N PHE A 74 12.25 14.46 -9.81
CA PHE A 74 11.93 14.62 -8.37
C PHE A 74 10.75 15.58 -8.12
N GLY A 75 10.28 16.32 -9.12
CA GLY A 75 9.12 17.19 -8.99
C GLY A 75 7.81 16.44 -9.17
N ALA A 76 6.79 16.81 -8.39
CA ALA A 76 5.39 16.40 -8.58
C ALA A 76 4.51 17.66 -8.72
N GLY A 77 3.39 17.57 -9.43
CA GLY A 77 2.53 18.73 -9.69
C GLY A 77 3.25 19.82 -10.49
N LYS A 78 3.27 21.05 -9.97
CA LYS A 78 3.95 22.17 -10.64
C LYS A 78 5.46 22.12 -10.36
N GLY A 79 6.26 21.96 -11.42
CA GLY A 79 7.72 21.96 -11.31
C GLY A 79 8.34 23.31 -10.93
N SER A 80 9.58 23.27 -10.46
CA SER A 80 10.44 24.44 -10.19
C SER A 80 11.81 24.27 -10.85
N LYS A 81 12.70 25.26 -10.70
CA LYS A 81 14.07 25.19 -11.24
C LYS A 81 14.92 24.11 -10.56
N GLU A 82 14.59 23.77 -9.32
CA GLU A 82 15.29 22.78 -8.49
C GLU A 82 14.61 21.42 -8.53
N ARG A 83 13.35 21.37 -8.98
CA ARG A 83 12.53 20.15 -9.04
C ARG A 83 11.80 20.09 -10.37
N PHE A 84 12.49 19.58 -11.38
CA PHE A 84 11.92 19.40 -12.70
C PHE A 84 10.80 18.37 -12.67
N THR A 85 9.82 18.58 -13.55
CA THR A 85 8.71 17.66 -13.81
C THR A 85 8.70 17.33 -15.30
N PRO A 86 8.05 16.25 -15.75
CA PRO A 86 7.94 15.97 -17.17
C PRO A 86 7.44 17.19 -17.97
N GLU A 87 6.42 17.89 -17.50
CA GLU A 87 5.83 19.06 -18.18
C GLU A 87 6.62 20.37 -18.02
N SER A 88 7.68 20.42 -17.21
CA SER A 88 8.56 21.60 -17.22
C SER A 88 9.45 21.66 -18.45
N ILE A 89 9.54 20.58 -19.23
CA ILE A 89 10.35 20.49 -20.46
C ILE A 89 9.46 20.72 -21.67
N GLY A 90 9.77 21.75 -22.45
CA GLY A 90 8.96 22.20 -23.57
C GLY A 90 9.02 21.26 -24.78
N LYS A 91 8.10 21.44 -25.74
CA LYS A 91 8.01 20.61 -26.94
C LYS A 91 9.33 20.55 -27.73
N TYR A 92 9.96 21.70 -27.97
CA TYR A 92 11.21 21.77 -28.74
C TYR A 92 12.37 21.10 -28.01
N GLU A 93 12.47 21.28 -26.69
CA GLU A 93 13.50 20.63 -25.88
C GLU A 93 13.33 19.11 -25.86
N ARG A 94 12.09 18.61 -25.84
CA ARG A 94 11.79 17.18 -25.96
C ARG A 94 12.23 16.62 -27.32
N GLU A 95 12.01 17.38 -28.39
CA GLU A 95 12.49 17.02 -29.73
C GLU A 95 14.03 17.00 -29.77
N ASP A 96 14.68 17.99 -29.17
CA ASP A 96 16.15 18.02 -29.04
C ASP A 96 16.68 16.83 -28.24
N LEU A 97 16.05 16.48 -27.12
CA LEU A 97 16.38 15.30 -26.32
C LEU A 97 16.27 14.01 -27.15
N ARG A 98 15.19 13.86 -27.92
CA ARG A 98 14.98 12.72 -28.81
C ARG A 98 16.05 12.66 -29.90
N ASN A 99 16.33 13.79 -30.54
CA ASN A 99 17.33 13.90 -31.60
C ASN A 99 18.74 13.59 -31.06
N LEU A 100 19.08 14.08 -29.88
CA LEU A 100 20.34 13.78 -29.21
C LEU A 100 20.48 12.29 -28.91
N ALA A 101 19.43 11.67 -28.37
CA ALA A 101 19.43 10.22 -28.15
C ALA A 101 19.61 9.46 -29.48
N ASP A 102 18.88 9.85 -30.52
CA ASP A 102 18.90 9.18 -31.83
C ASP A 102 20.23 9.30 -32.56
N ILE A 103 20.82 10.50 -32.60
CA ILE A 103 22.13 10.77 -33.23
C ILE A 103 23.23 9.95 -32.56
N ASN A 104 23.18 9.87 -31.22
CA ASN A 104 24.18 9.14 -30.43
C ASN A 104 23.82 7.65 -30.26
N LYS A 105 22.68 7.19 -30.80
CA LYS A 105 22.16 5.82 -30.68
C LYS A 105 22.01 5.36 -29.22
N VAL A 106 21.62 6.27 -28.35
CA VAL A 106 21.39 6.04 -26.93
C VAL A 106 19.94 5.63 -26.69
N LYS A 107 19.72 4.58 -25.90
CA LYS A 107 18.38 4.17 -25.48
C LYS A 107 17.97 4.97 -24.24
N THR A 108 16.68 5.24 -24.12
CA THR A 108 16.16 6.06 -23.02
C THR A 108 14.96 5.43 -22.35
N SER A 109 14.88 5.58 -21.04
CA SER A 109 13.75 5.24 -20.18
C SER A 109 13.37 6.45 -19.32
N VAL A 110 12.26 6.36 -18.59
CA VAL A 110 11.79 7.46 -17.74
C VAL A 110 11.40 6.92 -16.38
N HIS A 111 11.96 7.50 -15.33
CA HIS A 111 11.45 7.35 -13.98
C HIS A 111 10.38 8.41 -13.72
N ALA A 112 9.17 7.98 -13.37
CA ALA A 112 8.13 8.89 -12.90
C ALA A 112 8.55 9.53 -11.57
N THR A 113 7.77 10.48 -11.06
CA THR A 113 8.21 11.16 -9.84
C THR A 113 8.37 10.22 -8.65
N VAL A 114 9.55 10.24 -8.00
CA VAL A 114 9.83 9.43 -6.79
C VAL A 114 8.91 9.77 -5.61
N ASN A 115 8.20 10.91 -5.67
CA ASN A 115 7.19 11.29 -4.68
C ASN A 115 5.86 10.56 -4.86
N VAL A 116 5.65 9.88 -5.99
CA VAL A 116 4.49 9.01 -6.20
C VAL A 116 4.90 7.62 -5.73
N GLN A 117 4.34 7.22 -4.58
CA GLN A 117 4.57 5.92 -3.98
C GLN A 117 3.26 5.13 -4.01
N GLY A 118 3.26 4.01 -4.72
CA GLY A 118 2.11 3.15 -4.87
C GLY A 118 1.02 3.71 -5.80
N LEU A 119 0.17 2.81 -6.27
CA LEU A 119 -0.91 3.08 -7.23
C LEU A 119 -2.31 2.81 -6.64
N ALA A 120 -2.40 2.39 -5.38
CA ALA A 120 -3.65 2.13 -4.66
C ALA A 120 -4.33 3.41 -4.15
N GLY A 121 -3.58 4.52 -4.01
CA GLY A 121 -4.07 5.78 -3.44
C GLY A 121 -4.16 5.76 -1.91
N LEU A 122 -3.18 5.19 -1.22
CA LEU A 122 -3.15 5.19 0.23
C LEU A 122 -2.92 6.62 0.77
N GLY A 123 -3.93 7.14 1.47
CA GLY A 123 -3.86 8.35 2.28
C GLY A 123 -3.70 8.03 3.76
N ARG A 124 -3.98 9.01 4.62
CA ARG A 124 -3.83 8.88 6.08
C ARG A 124 -4.87 7.95 6.71
N ASP A 125 -6.12 8.03 6.25
CA ASP A 125 -7.27 7.37 6.88
C ASP A 125 -7.77 6.15 6.08
N GLY A 126 -7.05 5.76 5.04
CA GLY A 126 -7.41 4.66 4.14
C GLY A 126 -7.04 4.99 2.69
N PHE A 127 -7.71 4.34 1.76
CA PHE A 127 -7.52 4.53 0.33
C PHE A 127 -8.46 5.60 -0.21
N GLU A 128 -7.91 6.62 -0.87
CA GLU A 128 -8.66 7.74 -1.44
C GLU A 128 -8.51 7.77 -2.96
N ASP A 129 -9.64 7.82 -3.67
CA ASP A 129 -9.64 7.89 -5.14
C ASP A 129 -8.98 9.19 -5.65
N ARG A 130 -8.99 10.28 -4.86
CA ARG A 130 -8.28 11.52 -5.21
C ARG A 130 -6.77 11.30 -5.28
N ASP A 131 -6.18 10.73 -4.23
CA ASP A 131 -4.74 10.50 -4.16
C ASP A 131 -4.30 9.48 -5.22
N ARG A 132 -5.17 8.49 -5.51
CA ARG A 132 -5.00 7.56 -6.63
C ARG A 132 -4.97 8.26 -7.99
N GLU A 133 -5.90 9.18 -8.24
CA GLU A 133 -5.94 9.95 -9.49
C GLU A 133 -4.75 10.90 -9.62
N GLU A 134 -4.25 11.46 -8.51
CA GLU A 134 -3.02 12.26 -8.50
C GLU A 134 -1.80 11.42 -8.89
N ALA A 135 -1.64 10.23 -8.30
CA ALA A 135 -0.60 9.28 -8.69
C ALA A 135 -0.70 8.89 -10.17
N TYR A 136 -1.90 8.55 -10.63
CA TYR A 136 -2.16 8.23 -12.03
C TYR A 136 -1.79 9.38 -12.97
N ARG A 137 -2.15 10.62 -12.60
CA ARG A 137 -1.84 11.81 -13.38
C ARG A 137 -0.33 12.01 -13.54
N GLU A 138 0.45 11.83 -12.48
CA GLU A 138 1.90 11.95 -12.56
C GLU A 138 2.53 10.87 -13.45
N VAL A 139 2.04 9.63 -13.36
CA VAL A 139 2.44 8.55 -14.26
C VAL A 139 2.10 8.89 -15.71
N ARG A 140 0.91 9.43 -15.98
CA ARG A 140 0.53 9.88 -17.33
C ARG A 140 1.45 10.96 -17.89
N ARG A 141 1.85 11.93 -17.06
CA ARG A 141 2.80 12.99 -17.46
C ARG A 141 4.14 12.40 -17.86
N ALA A 142 4.63 11.40 -17.10
CA ALA A 142 5.85 10.67 -17.43
C ALA A 142 5.70 9.86 -18.73
N VAL A 143 4.57 9.17 -18.94
CA VAL A 143 4.25 8.46 -20.20
C VAL A 143 4.22 9.42 -21.40
N ASP A 144 3.57 10.57 -21.26
CA ASP A 144 3.51 11.59 -22.32
C ASP A 144 4.90 12.13 -22.66
N PHE A 145 5.74 12.39 -21.66
CA PHE A 145 7.14 12.74 -21.87
C PHE A 145 7.92 11.63 -22.56
N ALA A 146 7.81 10.40 -22.06
CA ALA A 146 8.49 9.25 -22.65
C ALA A 146 8.10 9.07 -24.13
N ALA A 147 6.83 9.23 -24.48
CA ALA A 147 6.34 9.12 -25.84
C ALA A 147 6.95 10.16 -26.80
N ASP A 148 7.33 11.33 -26.29
CA ASP A 148 7.99 12.37 -27.06
C ASP A 148 9.50 12.12 -27.16
N VAL A 149 10.18 11.77 -26.05
CA VAL A 149 11.66 11.74 -25.98
C VAL A 149 12.31 10.38 -26.19
N THR A 150 11.55 9.28 -26.07
CA THR A 150 12.08 7.91 -26.23
C THR A 150 11.53 7.22 -27.48
N LYS A 151 12.06 6.02 -27.75
CA LYS A 151 11.57 5.09 -28.79
C LYS A 151 10.82 3.89 -28.20
N GLY A 152 10.25 4.07 -27.02
CA GLY A 152 9.75 2.99 -26.17
C GLY A 152 10.71 2.70 -25.01
N GLY A 153 10.26 1.94 -24.01
CA GLY A 153 11.03 1.68 -22.79
C GLY A 153 10.17 1.68 -21.54
N ALA A 154 10.83 1.52 -20.40
CA ALA A 154 10.20 1.51 -19.08
C ALA A 154 9.73 2.92 -18.68
N ILE A 155 8.57 2.96 -18.02
CA ILE A 155 8.11 4.07 -17.19
C ILE A 155 8.12 3.57 -15.76
N VAL A 156 9.19 3.87 -15.05
CA VAL A 156 9.44 3.37 -13.69
C VAL A 156 8.59 4.14 -12.68
N VAL A 157 8.01 3.43 -11.71
CA VAL A 157 7.25 4.03 -10.61
C VAL A 157 7.48 3.21 -9.35
N HIS A 158 7.76 3.86 -8.24
CA HIS A 158 7.92 3.13 -6.97
C HIS A 158 6.61 2.48 -6.53
N THR A 159 6.69 1.21 -6.15
CA THR A 159 5.66 0.58 -5.33
C THR A 159 5.61 1.22 -3.94
N GLY A 160 4.61 0.86 -3.16
CA GLY A 160 4.39 1.46 -1.85
C GLY A 160 2.92 1.42 -1.45
N GLU A 161 2.23 0.33 -1.78
CA GLU A 161 0.77 0.36 -1.90
C GLU A 161 0.06 0.54 -0.55
N TRP A 162 0.51 -0.17 0.49
CA TRP A 162 0.09 0.03 1.88
C TRP A 162 1.05 -0.62 2.86
N GLN A 163 0.96 -0.26 4.14
CA GLN A 163 1.77 -0.88 5.19
C GLN A 163 1.20 -2.24 5.62
N ARG A 164 2.09 -3.20 5.89
CA ARG A 164 1.73 -4.51 6.43
C ARG A 164 2.70 -4.94 7.55
N PRO A 165 2.38 -5.97 8.34
CA PRO A 165 3.36 -6.68 9.16
C PRO A 165 4.20 -7.65 8.31
N ILE A 166 5.52 -7.57 8.40
CA ILE A 166 6.45 -8.33 7.55
C ILE A 166 6.40 -9.82 7.91
N GLU A 167 6.50 -10.17 9.20
CA GLU A 167 6.49 -11.56 9.66
C GLU A 167 5.20 -12.29 9.24
N GLU A 168 4.04 -11.64 9.32
CA GLU A 168 2.76 -12.29 9.04
C GLU A 168 2.64 -12.71 7.56
N TYR A 169 3.25 -11.94 6.66
CA TYR A 169 3.23 -12.20 5.23
C TYR A 169 4.36 -13.14 4.79
N HIS A 170 5.55 -13.03 5.40
CA HIS A 170 6.77 -13.69 4.92
C HIS A 170 7.51 -14.55 5.96
N LYS A 171 6.84 -14.97 7.04
CA LYS A 171 7.42 -15.85 8.07
C LYS A 171 8.05 -17.14 7.54
N GLN A 172 7.50 -17.71 6.46
CA GLN A 172 7.99 -18.97 5.90
C GLN A 172 9.40 -18.83 5.32
N GLU A 173 9.77 -17.60 4.96
CA GLU A 173 11.08 -17.26 4.40
C GLU A 173 12.05 -16.78 5.51
N GLY A 174 11.57 -16.64 6.74
CA GLY A 174 12.37 -16.27 7.91
C GLY A 174 12.48 -14.77 8.14
N PHE A 175 11.53 -13.96 7.66
CA PHE A 175 11.53 -12.52 7.89
C PHE A 175 10.77 -12.11 9.16
N GLU A 176 11.26 -11.07 9.84
CA GLU A 176 10.62 -10.35 10.94
C GLU A 176 10.84 -8.84 10.79
N GLY A 177 9.77 -8.07 10.91
CA GLY A 177 9.80 -6.61 10.83
C GLY A 177 10.53 -5.99 12.02
N TYR A 178 10.19 -6.42 13.23
CA TYR A 178 10.81 -6.00 14.48
C TYR A 178 10.66 -7.07 15.57
N PRO A 179 11.53 -7.09 16.60
CA PRO A 179 11.43 -8.08 17.68
C PRO A 179 10.05 -8.07 18.35
N GLY A 180 9.34 -9.19 18.27
CA GLY A 180 8.01 -9.33 18.87
C GLY A 180 6.84 -8.96 17.96
N GLU A 181 7.07 -8.67 16.68
CA GLU A 181 6.03 -8.38 15.68
C GLU A 181 4.91 -9.43 15.69
N LYS A 182 5.24 -10.72 15.75
CA LYS A 182 4.25 -11.81 15.90
C LYS A 182 3.17 -11.60 16.96
N LYS A 183 3.47 -10.89 18.06
CA LYS A 183 2.55 -10.66 19.17
C LYS A 183 1.77 -9.36 19.05
N ASP A 184 2.39 -8.33 18.47
CA ASP A 184 1.90 -6.96 18.50
C ASP A 184 1.61 -6.39 17.10
N ALA A 185 1.72 -7.21 16.05
CA ALA A 185 1.45 -6.85 14.68
C ALA A 185 0.08 -6.16 14.55
N THR A 186 0.06 -5.08 13.80
CA THR A 186 -1.13 -4.28 13.56
C THR A 186 -1.59 -4.45 12.13
N PHE A 187 -2.88 -4.72 11.98
CA PHE A 187 -3.56 -4.84 10.70
C PHE A 187 -4.64 -3.77 10.57
N TYR A 188 -5.09 -3.59 9.35
CA TYR A 188 -6.25 -2.78 9.04
C TYR A 188 -7.20 -3.59 8.18
N VAL A 189 -8.46 -3.17 8.21
CA VAL A 189 -9.53 -3.61 7.31
C VAL A 189 -10.22 -2.37 6.78
N VAL A 190 -10.82 -2.50 5.61
CA VAL A 190 -11.34 -1.39 4.82
C VAL A 190 -12.84 -1.52 4.66
N ASP A 191 -13.55 -0.41 4.80
CA ASP A 191 -14.91 -0.29 4.28
C ASP A 191 -14.83 -0.09 2.76
N SER A 192 -15.27 -1.09 2.00
CA SER A 192 -15.15 -1.05 0.54
C SER A 192 -16.03 0.00 -0.15
N ASN A 193 -16.99 0.61 0.54
CA ASN A 193 -17.76 1.73 -0.02
C ASN A 193 -16.96 3.04 -0.01
N THR A 194 -16.18 3.26 1.04
CA THR A 194 -15.49 4.55 1.26
C THR A 194 -13.98 4.48 1.09
N GLY A 195 -13.40 3.28 1.09
CA GLY A 195 -11.95 3.06 1.10
C GLY A 195 -11.29 3.33 2.45
N LYS A 196 -12.05 3.75 3.47
CA LYS A 196 -11.51 4.11 4.79
C LYS A 196 -11.19 2.90 5.64
N PHE A 197 -10.16 3.04 6.48
CA PHE A 197 -9.87 2.06 7.52
C PHE A 197 -10.96 2.09 8.60
N VAL A 198 -11.48 0.92 8.94
CA VAL A 198 -12.53 0.79 9.96
C VAL A 198 -11.94 0.81 11.37
N SER A 199 -10.83 0.10 11.58
CA SER A 199 -10.07 0.11 12.83
C SER A 199 -8.66 -0.44 12.63
N ALA A 200 -7.72 0.07 13.43
CA ALA A 200 -6.45 -0.62 13.67
C ALA A 200 -6.70 -1.86 14.56
N ILE A 201 -6.13 -2.99 14.17
CA ILE A 201 -6.31 -4.29 14.81
C ILE A 201 -4.94 -4.80 15.24
N ALA A 202 -4.64 -4.73 16.53
CA ALA A 202 -3.41 -5.30 17.08
C ALA A 202 -3.66 -6.75 17.56
N LYS A 203 -2.74 -7.68 17.30
CA LYS A 203 -2.90 -9.10 17.72
C LYS A 203 -3.03 -9.28 19.24
N ASN A 204 -2.44 -8.39 20.02
CA ASN A 204 -2.53 -8.40 21.48
C ASN A 204 -3.85 -7.80 22.02
N ARG A 205 -4.69 -7.22 21.15
CA ARG A 205 -5.97 -6.62 21.54
C ARG A 205 -7.02 -7.71 21.73
N ILE A 206 -7.75 -7.58 22.83
CA ILE A 206 -8.82 -8.52 23.19
C ILE A 206 -10.16 -7.92 22.76
N VAL A 207 -11.03 -8.76 22.23
CA VAL A 207 -12.46 -8.45 22.01
C VAL A 207 -13.29 -9.36 22.90
N TYR A 208 -14.50 -8.94 23.23
CA TYR A 208 -15.47 -9.79 23.94
C TYR A 208 -16.65 -10.07 23.03
N GLU A 209 -17.24 -11.24 23.18
CA GLU A 209 -18.39 -11.70 22.39
C GLU A 209 -19.41 -12.32 23.36
N PRO A 210 -20.71 -12.02 23.25
CA PRO A 210 -21.74 -12.75 24.00
C PRO A 210 -21.69 -14.24 23.69
N ILE A 211 -21.86 -15.10 24.69
CA ILE A 211 -22.05 -16.54 24.45
C ILE A 211 -23.49 -16.73 23.99
N TYR A 212 -23.69 -17.36 22.84
CA TYR A 212 -25.02 -17.63 22.27
C TYR A 212 -25.40 -19.09 22.46
N TRP A 213 -26.70 -19.32 22.64
CA TRP A 213 -27.26 -20.66 22.67
C TRP A 213 -27.19 -21.35 21.32
N THR A 214 -26.83 -22.64 21.34
CA THR A 214 -26.84 -23.52 20.18
C THR A 214 -28.04 -24.46 20.18
N ALA A 215 -28.31 -25.08 19.03
CA ALA A 215 -29.37 -26.06 18.85
C ALA A 215 -29.28 -27.19 19.89
N GLU A 216 -28.08 -27.72 20.16
CA GLU A 216 -27.90 -28.79 21.15
C GLU A 216 -28.23 -28.37 22.57
N GLU A 217 -27.75 -27.20 23.00
CA GLU A 217 -27.93 -26.71 24.36
C GLU A 217 -29.40 -26.42 24.69
N LYS A 218 -30.17 -25.96 23.69
CA LYS A 218 -31.60 -25.65 23.83
C LYS A 218 -32.55 -26.75 23.37
N ALA A 219 -32.03 -27.84 22.80
CA ALA A 219 -32.85 -28.92 22.24
C ALA A 219 -33.87 -29.50 23.24
N LYS A 220 -33.46 -29.71 24.49
CA LYS A 220 -34.34 -30.28 25.52
C LYS A 220 -35.45 -29.31 25.95
N GLU A 221 -35.11 -28.03 26.10
CA GLU A 221 -36.04 -26.97 26.51
C GLU A 221 -37.09 -26.71 25.42
N LEU A 222 -36.64 -26.57 24.17
CA LEU A 222 -37.47 -26.28 23.01
C LEU A 222 -38.08 -27.52 22.35
N ARG A 223 -37.79 -28.71 22.88
CA ARG A 223 -38.27 -30.02 22.37
C ARG A 223 -37.94 -30.23 20.89
N LEU A 224 -36.74 -29.84 20.47
CA LEU A 224 -36.27 -30.01 19.10
C LEU A 224 -36.15 -31.49 18.74
N LYS A 225 -36.59 -31.86 17.54
CA LYS A 225 -36.50 -33.25 17.05
C LYS A 225 -35.07 -33.54 16.61
N LYS A 226 -34.56 -34.71 16.95
CA LYS A 226 -33.24 -35.20 16.49
C LYS A 226 -33.43 -36.24 15.39
N THR A 227 -32.73 -36.09 14.27
CA THR A 227 -32.72 -37.05 13.16
C THR A 227 -31.86 -38.26 13.51
N SER A 228 -31.98 -39.34 12.72
CA SER A 228 -31.14 -40.55 12.86
C SER A 228 -29.65 -40.25 12.76
N ASP A 229 -29.31 -39.21 11.99
CA ASP A 229 -27.94 -38.85 11.65
C ASP A 229 -27.35 -37.85 12.66
N GLY A 230 -28.09 -37.57 13.74
CA GLY A 230 -27.63 -36.76 14.87
C GLY A 230 -27.91 -35.27 14.75
N LYS A 231 -28.53 -34.80 13.66
CA LYS A 231 -28.92 -33.40 13.45
C LYS A 231 -30.21 -33.04 14.17
N TYR A 232 -30.46 -31.76 14.39
CA TYR A 232 -31.73 -31.26 14.91
C TYR A 232 -32.61 -30.75 13.77
N VAL A 233 -33.93 -30.72 14.00
CA VAL A 233 -34.91 -30.16 13.05
C VAL A 233 -35.65 -29.03 13.75
N ASP A 234 -35.68 -27.87 13.09
CA ASP A 234 -36.34 -26.68 13.60
C ASP A 234 -37.87 -26.78 13.46
N PRO A 235 -38.65 -25.85 14.05
CA PRO A 235 -40.11 -25.86 13.94
C PRO A 235 -40.66 -25.79 12.50
N ASN A 236 -39.88 -25.25 11.56
CA ASN A 236 -40.23 -25.12 10.14
C ASN A 236 -39.79 -26.32 9.30
N GLY A 237 -39.15 -27.34 9.90
CA GLY A 237 -38.68 -28.54 9.23
C GLY A 237 -37.29 -28.43 8.62
N LYS A 238 -36.52 -27.38 8.91
CA LYS A 238 -35.14 -27.22 8.45
C LYS A 238 -34.19 -27.99 9.36
N GLU A 239 -33.28 -28.76 8.76
CA GLU A 239 -32.22 -29.46 9.49
C GLU A 239 -31.11 -28.49 9.90
N MET A 240 -30.58 -28.69 11.11
CA MET A 240 -29.50 -27.92 11.70
C MET A 240 -28.53 -28.80 12.48
N GLU A 241 -27.25 -28.46 12.45
CA GLU A 241 -26.18 -29.12 13.19
C GLU A 241 -26.26 -28.76 14.68
N SER A 242 -25.61 -29.54 15.54
CA SER A 242 -25.63 -29.32 17.01
C SER A 242 -25.10 -27.94 17.43
N THR A 243 -24.14 -27.41 16.69
CA THR A 243 -23.46 -26.13 16.95
C THR A 243 -24.13 -24.93 16.28
N ASP A 244 -25.19 -25.15 15.50
CA ASP A 244 -25.89 -24.06 14.81
C ASP A 244 -26.63 -23.17 15.83
N TRP A 245 -26.65 -21.86 15.57
CA TRP A 245 -27.37 -20.91 16.39
C TRP A 245 -28.86 -20.90 16.05
N ILE A 246 -29.67 -20.58 17.06
CA ILE A 246 -31.13 -20.54 16.97
C ILE A 246 -31.70 -19.23 17.52
N ASP A 247 -32.91 -18.88 17.09
CA ASP A 247 -33.69 -17.80 17.70
C ASP A 247 -34.42 -18.25 18.98
N VAL A 248 -35.23 -17.35 19.55
CA VAL A 248 -36.00 -17.59 20.77
C VAL A 248 -37.03 -18.72 20.63
N ASP A 249 -37.50 -18.98 19.42
CA ASP A 249 -38.52 -19.99 19.10
C ASP A 249 -37.89 -21.31 18.60
N GLY A 250 -36.57 -21.34 18.44
CA GLY A 250 -35.81 -22.51 18.01
C GLY A 250 -35.64 -22.65 16.50
N HIS A 251 -35.87 -21.59 15.71
CA HIS A 251 -35.59 -21.59 14.28
C HIS A 251 -34.10 -21.47 14.00
N TYR A 252 -33.63 -22.18 12.97
CA TYR A 252 -32.25 -22.08 12.50
C TYR A 252 -31.92 -20.66 12.01
N LEU A 253 -30.72 -20.17 12.37
CA LEU A 253 -30.18 -18.89 11.90
C LEU A 253 -28.96 -19.10 11.00
N ASP A 254 -29.00 -18.57 9.77
CA ASP A 254 -27.83 -18.53 8.89
C ASP A 254 -26.86 -17.45 9.35
N ALA A 255 -25.65 -17.83 9.76
CA ALA A 255 -24.64 -16.88 10.24
C ALA A 255 -24.10 -15.93 9.16
N ARG A 256 -24.40 -16.18 7.88
CA ARG A 256 -24.04 -15.28 6.76
C ARG A 256 -25.09 -14.21 6.53
N ASP A 257 -26.32 -14.43 6.98
CA ASP A 257 -27.38 -13.46 6.90
C ASP A 257 -27.33 -12.56 8.13
N THR A 258 -26.90 -11.33 7.93
CA THR A 258 -26.66 -10.42 9.05
C THR A 258 -27.95 -10.05 9.79
N GLU A 259 -29.12 -10.06 9.16
CA GLU A 259 -30.39 -9.85 9.89
C GLU A 259 -30.72 -11.03 10.81
N GLN A 260 -30.47 -12.26 10.35
CA GLN A 260 -30.66 -13.47 11.16
C GLN A 260 -29.64 -13.56 12.30
N LEU A 261 -28.39 -13.14 12.04
CA LEU A 261 -27.30 -13.13 13.02
C LEU A 261 -27.67 -12.37 14.30
N PHE A 262 -28.50 -11.32 14.23
CA PHE A 262 -28.91 -10.55 15.41
C PHE A 262 -30.13 -11.11 16.16
N LYS A 263 -30.70 -12.23 15.69
CA LYS A 263 -31.76 -12.95 16.39
C LYS A 263 -31.23 -14.02 17.35
N ARG A 264 -29.91 -14.24 17.37
CA ARG A 264 -29.24 -15.18 18.28
C ARG A 264 -29.55 -14.84 19.73
N VAL A 265 -29.83 -15.86 20.53
CA VAL A 265 -30.18 -15.66 21.95
C VAL A 265 -28.93 -15.78 22.82
N PRO A 266 -28.52 -14.72 23.54
CA PRO A 266 -27.38 -14.79 24.45
C PRO A 266 -27.69 -15.59 25.71
N TYR A 267 -26.68 -16.23 26.28
CA TYR A 267 -26.75 -16.97 27.53
C TYR A 267 -26.94 -16.00 28.71
N TRP A 268 -28.02 -16.19 29.46
CA TRP A 268 -28.31 -15.47 30.71
C TRP A 268 -27.83 -16.27 31.93
N ASP A 269 -27.00 -15.66 32.77
CA ASP A 269 -26.54 -16.22 34.04
C ASP A 269 -27.44 -15.75 35.17
N GLU A 270 -28.34 -16.62 35.65
CA GLU A 270 -29.29 -16.26 36.72
C GLU A 270 -28.58 -15.88 38.01
N ASP A 271 -27.55 -16.63 38.42
CA ASP A 271 -26.80 -16.40 39.66
C ASP A 271 -26.03 -15.07 39.63
N GLY A 272 -25.48 -14.72 38.47
CA GLY A 272 -24.69 -13.50 38.27
C GLY A 272 -25.51 -12.28 37.83
N VAL A 273 -26.80 -12.45 37.54
CA VAL A 273 -27.72 -11.44 36.97
C VAL A 273 -27.08 -10.69 35.78
N LYS A 274 -26.47 -11.44 34.87
CA LYS A 274 -25.77 -10.88 33.70
C LYS A 274 -25.77 -11.84 32.52
N PHE A 275 -25.64 -11.29 31.31
CA PHE A 275 -25.33 -12.11 30.14
C PHE A 275 -23.85 -12.56 30.18
N LYS A 276 -23.59 -13.82 29.84
CA LYS A 276 -22.21 -14.32 29.74
C LYS A 276 -21.56 -13.84 28.45
N ALA A 277 -20.33 -13.35 28.58
CA ALA A 277 -19.47 -13.03 27.45
C ALA A 277 -18.19 -13.88 27.54
N LYS A 278 -17.69 -14.30 26.39
CA LYS A 278 -16.39 -14.95 26.27
C LYS A 278 -15.34 -13.94 25.84
N ARG A 279 -14.13 -14.11 26.39
CA ARG A 279 -12.94 -13.38 26.01
C ARG A 279 -12.40 -13.96 24.70
N MET A 280 -12.29 -13.13 23.67
CA MET A 280 -11.76 -13.49 22.36
C MET A 280 -10.37 -12.88 22.21
N ASP A 281 -9.33 -13.67 22.46
CA ASP A 281 -7.97 -13.34 22.05
C ASP A 281 -7.70 -13.80 20.61
N TRP A 282 -6.49 -13.54 20.11
CA TRP A 282 -6.15 -13.85 18.73
C TRP A 282 -6.36 -15.33 18.37
N LYS A 283 -6.03 -16.25 19.29
CA LYS A 283 -6.21 -17.68 19.05
C LYS A 283 -7.69 -18.06 18.96
N ALA A 284 -8.51 -17.53 19.86
CA ALA A 284 -9.96 -17.73 19.79
C ALA A 284 -10.58 -17.15 18.49
N LEU A 285 -10.02 -16.05 17.97
CA LEU A 285 -10.44 -15.48 16.69
C LEU A 285 -10.00 -16.34 15.49
N GLU A 286 -8.80 -16.92 15.52
CA GLU A 286 -8.35 -17.90 14.51
C GLU A 286 -9.25 -19.15 14.51
N ASP A 287 -9.61 -19.67 15.69
CA ASP A 287 -10.50 -20.83 15.79
C ASP A 287 -11.91 -20.50 15.26
N LYS A 288 -12.41 -19.30 15.55
CA LYS A 288 -13.68 -18.80 15.00
C LYS A 288 -13.60 -18.64 13.47
N ARG A 289 -12.50 -18.11 12.95
CA ARG A 289 -12.24 -17.99 11.51
C ARG A 289 -12.28 -19.37 10.84
N ASP A 290 -11.54 -20.33 11.37
CA ASP A 290 -11.43 -21.68 10.77
C ASP A 290 -12.77 -22.41 10.80
N TRP A 291 -13.51 -22.31 11.90
CA TRP A 291 -14.87 -22.83 11.99
C TRP A 291 -15.80 -22.18 10.96
N PHE A 292 -15.78 -20.84 10.84
CA PHE A 292 -16.67 -20.12 9.94
C PHE A 292 -16.35 -20.44 8.48
N ASN A 293 -15.07 -20.37 8.09
CA ASN A 293 -14.60 -20.67 6.74
C ASN A 293 -14.91 -22.12 6.35
N GLY A 294 -14.64 -23.09 7.23
CA GLY A 294 -14.94 -24.49 6.97
C GLY A 294 -16.44 -24.79 6.88
N ARG A 295 -17.28 -24.08 7.65
CA ARG A 295 -18.74 -24.29 7.67
C ARG A 295 -19.45 -23.67 6.48
N TYR A 296 -19.00 -22.49 6.05
CA TYR A 296 -19.70 -21.62 5.10
C TYR A 296 -18.99 -21.44 3.75
N ASP A 297 -17.85 -22.10 3.55
CA ASP A 297 -17.01 -21.97 2.35
C ASP A 297 -16.61 -20.51 2.08
N THR A 298 -16.21 -19.82 3.15
CA THR A 298 -15.71 -18.43 3.09
C THR A 298 -14.19 -18.39 3.22
N ASN A 299 -13.59 -17.26 2.86
CA ASN A 299 -12.14 -17.04 2.95
C ASN A 299 -11.78 -15.88 3.88
N TYR A 300 -12.51 -15.72 4.99
CA TYR A 300 -12.24 -14.63 5.91
C TYR A 300 -10.89 -14.77 6.58
N THR A 301 -10.21 -13.65 6.78
CA THR A 301 -8.99 -13.57 7.57
C THR A 301 -9.29 -13.36 9.06
N THR A 302 -8.30 -13.54 9.92
CA THR A 302 -8.49 -13.34 11.37
C THR A 302 -8.79 -11.87 11.69
N GLU A 303 -8.18 -10.95 10.95
CA GLU A 303 -8.40 -9.50 11.06
C GLU A 303 -9.86 -9.14 10.70
N GLU A 304 -10.41 -9.77 9.66
CA GLU A 304 -11.82 -9.59 9.31
C GLU A 304 -12.74 -10.11 10.41
N ILE A 305 -12.47 -11.29 10.98
CA ILE A 305 -13.27 -11.84 12.09
C ILE A 305 -13.19 -10.95 13.34
N PHE A 306 -12.02 -10.36 13.63
CA PHE A 306 -11.88 -9.37 14.70
C PHE A 306 -12.81 -8.18 14.48
N ALA A 307 -12.71 -7.53 13.31
CA ALA A 307 -13.46 -6.33 13.00
C ALA A 307 -14.97 -6.61 12.91
N ARG A 308 -15.36 -7.73 12.30
CA ARG A 308 -16.75 -8.23 12.28
C ARG A 308 -17.29 -8.40 13.70
N THR A 309 -16.52 -9.02 14.59
CA THR A 309 -16.95 -9.22 15.99
C THR A 309 -17.13 -7.87 16.71
N GLN A 310 -16.26 -6.89 16.48
CA GLN A 310 -16.40 -5.55 17.06
C GLN A 310 -17.63 -4.80 16.51
N LEU A 311 -17.85 -4.85 15.20
CA LEU A 311 -19.02 -4.26 14.55
C LEU A 311 -20.32 -4.93 15.00
N GLU A 312 -20.35 -6.26 15.13
CA GLU A 312 -21.48 -7.01 15.68
C GLU A 312 -21.88 -6.49 17.07
N ASN A 313 -20.92 -6.27 17.95
CA ASN A 313 -21.19 -5.73 19.29
C ASN A 313 -21.78 -4.32 19.23
N ASN A 314 -21.26 -3.45 18.36
CA ASN A 314 -21.77 -2.10 18.19
C ASN A 314 -23.21 -2.11 17.63
N ILE A 315 -23.48 -3.00 16.66
CA ILE A 315 -24.82 -3.18 16.09
C ILE A 315 -25.79 -3.70 17.16
N LEU A 316 -25.39 -4.71 17.94
CA LEU A 316 -26.20 -5.25 19.05
C LEU A 316 -26.53 -4.18 20.08
N GLN A 317 -25.55 -3.36 20.47
CA GLN A 317 -25.76 -2.27 21.40
C GLN A 317 -26.76 -1.25 20.85
N ALA A 318 -26.59 -0.82 19.61
CA ALA A 318 -27.47 0.15 18.96
C ALA A 318 -28.90 -0.41 18.80
N LYS A 319 -29.05 -1.65 18.31
CA LYS A 319 -30.37 -2.32 18.22
C LYS A 319 -31.02 -2.48 19.60
N GLY A 320 -30.25 -2.85 20.61
CA GLY A 320 -30.72 -2.97 22.00
C GLY A 320 -31.22 -1.65 22.58
N HIS A 321 -30.52 -0.54 22.34
CA HIS A 321 -30.98 0.79 22.71
C HIS A 321 -32.25 1.19 21.97
N SER A 322 -32.32 0.94 20.66
CA SER A 322 -33.54 1.21 19.88
C SER A 322 -34.75 0.46 20.45
N LEU A 323 -34.62 -0.85 20.65
CA LEU A 323 -35.67 -1.67 21.25
C LEU A 323 -36.06 -1.18 22.64
N PHE A 324 -35.08 -0.82 23.48
CA PHE A 324 -35.36 -0.32 24.83
C PHE A 324 -36.20 0.96 24.79
N TYR A 325 -35.85 1.96 23.98
CA TYR A 325 -36.61 3.20 23.92
C TYR A 325 -37.93 3.04 23.15
N GLY A 326 -37.95 2.23 22.08
CA GLY A 326 -39.12 2.01 21.23
C GLY A 326 -40.20 1.07 21.79
N ARG A 327 -39.91 0.27 22.83
CA ARG A 327 -40.80 -0.83 23.29
C ARG A 327 -42.24 -0.40 23.63
N HIS A 328 -42.46 0.83 24.08
CA HIS A 328 -43.78 1.35 24.44
C HIS A 328 -44.35 2.34 23.41
N TYR A 329 -43.69 2.53 22.27
CA TYR A 329 -44.08 3.55 21.29
C TYR A 329 -45.54 3.42 20.86
N SER A 330 -45.95 2.21 20.46
CA SER A 330 -47.30 1.95 19.98
C SER A 330 -48.37 2.20 21.06
N GLU A 331 -48.05 1.88 22.32
CA GLU A 331 -48.95 2.08 23.48
C GLU A 331 -49.05 3.57 23.83
N GLN A 332 -47.91 4.26 23.98
CA GLN A 332 -47.84 5.68 24.28
C GLN A 332 -48.47 6.53 23.17
N LYS A 333 -48.32 6.14 21.89
CA LYS A 333 -48.93 6.86 20.78
C LYS A 333 -50.45 6.76 20.80
N LYS A 334 -50.99 5.56 21.07
CA LYS A 334 -52.42 5.35 21.26
C LYS A 334 -52.95 6.17 22.44
N GLU A 335 -52.22 6.18 23.55
CA GLU A 335 -52.53 6.99 24.73
C GLU A 335 -52.53 8.49 24.40
N TYR A 336 -51.50 9.00 23.74
CA TYR A 336 -51.41 10.40 23.33
C TYR A 336 -52.59 10.80 22.45
N ASP A 337 -52.94 9.99 21.45
CA ASP A 337 -54.07 10.26 20.55
C ASP A 337 -55.40 10.31 21.30
N ALA A 338 -55.57 9.47 22.33
CA ALA A 338 -56.74 9.50 23.19
C ALA A 338 -56.77 10.76 24.09
N VAL A 339 -55.64 11.14 24.67
CA VAL A 339 -55.49 12.35 25.49
C VAL A 339 -55.74 13.62 24.67
N VAL A 340 -55.29 13.69 23.42
CA VAL A 340 -55.56 14.81 22.50
C VAL A 340 -57.07 14.95 22.22
N LYS A 341 -57.77 13.84 21.99
CA LYS A 341 -59.23 13.83 21.82
C LYS A 341 -59.94 14.30 23.09
N ALA A 342 -59.51 13.83 24.26
CA ALA A 342 -60.04 14.27 25.55
C ALA A 342 -59.83 15.78 25.76
N TYR A 343 -58.63 16.30 25.48
CA TYR A 343 -58.33 17.73 25.59
C TYR A 343 -59.30 18.59 24.75
N LYS A 344 -59.54 18.20 23.50
CA LYS A 344 -60.48 18.91 22.61
C LYS A 344 -61.91 18.87 23.13
N HIS A 345 -62.35 17.73 23.66
CA HIS A 345 -63.68 17.56 24.23
C HIS A 345 -63.89 18.44 25.46
N PHE A 346 -62.99 18.38 26.44
CA PHE A 346 -63.11 19.15 27.68
C PHE A 346 -62.94 20.66 27.47
N LYS A 347 -62.03 21.08 26.57
CA LYS A 347 -61.90 22.50 26.23
C LYS A 347 -63.20 23.10 25.68
N LYS A 348 -63.88 22.37 24.79
CA LYS A 348 -65.18 22.80 24.24
C LYS A 348 -66.29 22.84 25.31
N MET A 349 -66.25 21.95 26.30
CA MET A 349 -67.21 21.96 27.40
C MET A 349 -66.95 23.12 28.37
N GLU A 350 -65.69 23.40 28.68
CA GLU A 350 -65.29 24.51 29.56
C GLU A 350 -65.74 25.88 29.02
N ASP A 351 -65.77 26.05 27.69
CA ASP A 351 -66.27 27.28 27.04
C ASP A 351 -67.78 27.53 27.32
N ASN A 352 -68.54 26.53 27.74
CA ASN A 352 -70.00 26.56 27.85
C ASN A 352 -70.57 26.24 29.24
N VAL A 353 -69.70 26.00 30.25
CA VAL A 353 -70.11 25.55 31.59
C VAL A 353 -69.48 26.44 32.66
N PRO A 354 -70.21 26.86 33.72
CA PRO A 354 -69.65 27.60 34.86
C PRO A 354 -68.52 26.84 35.56
N LYS A 355 -67.46 27.56 35.97
CA LYS A 355 -66.23 27.01 36.56
C LYS A 355 -66.46 26.02 37.72
N GLU A 356 -67.49 26.26 38.53
CA GLU A 356 -67.86 25.42 39.69
C GLU A 356 -68.47 24.06 39.30
N GLU A 357 -69.05 23.95 38.09
CA GLU A 357 -69.67 22.72 37.58
C GLU A 357 -68.74 21.92 36.67
N GLN A 358 -67.74 22.55 36.06
CA GLN A 358 -66.77 21.92 35.17
C GLN A 358 -66.08 20.70 35.82
N TRP A 359 -65.67 20.81 37.09
CA TRP A 359 -65.04 19.71 37.82
C TRP A 359 -65.99 18.57 38.19
N LYS A 360 -67.27 18.88 38.49
CA LYS A 360 -68.28 17.84 38.77
C LYS A 360 -68.61 17.05 37.51
N LEU A 361 -68.68 17.72 36.36
CA LEU A 361 -68.86 17.07 35.07
C LEU A 361 -67.63 16.25 34.67
N PHE A 362 -66.42 16.77 34.91
CA PHE A 362 -65.18 16.03 34.68
C PHE A 362 -65.11 14.73 35.50
N GLU A 363 -65.41 14.78 36.80
CA GLU A 363 -65.47 13.60 37.67
C GLU A 363 -66.55 12.58 37.21
N LYS A 364 -67.69 13.07 36.70
CA LYS A 364 -68.77 12.23 36.20
C LYS A 364 -68.46 11.59 34.84
N GLU A 365 -67.79 12.30 33.95
CA GLU A 365 -67.36 11.79 32.64
C GLU A 365 -66.16 10.84 32.76
N GLN A 366 -65.24 11.08 33.71
CA GLN A 366 -64.19 10.12 34.06
C GLN A 366 -64.75 8.77 34.53
N SER A 367 -65.91 8.77 35.18
CA SER A 367 -66.54 7.57 35.73
C SER A 367 -67.54 6.90 34.78
N ARG A 368 -67.78 7.43 33.58
CA ARG A 368 -68.74 6.90 32.60
C ARG A 368 -68.18 6.87 31.18
N GLY A 369 -67.82 5.68 30.68
CA GLY A 369 -67.61 5.44 29.24
C GLY A 369 -66.15 5.54 28.76
N TRP A 370 -65.96 5.88 27.48
CA TRP A 370 -64.67 5.74 26.75
C TRP A 370 -63.47 6.48 27.37
N LEU A 371 -63.71 7.46 28.26
CA LEU A 371 -62.69 8.19 29.03
C LEU A 371 -62.15 7.39 30.22
N ALA A 372 -62.98 6.52 30.82
CA ALA A 372 -62.57 5.59 31.88
C ALA A 372 -61.60 4.54 31.32
N ASP A 373 -61.79 4.14 30.06
CA ASP A 373 -60.94 3.16 29.37
C ASP A 373 -59.62 3.77 28.83
N ASN A 374 -59.55 5.10 28.64
CA ASN A 374 -58.44 5.80 27.97
C ASN A 374 -57.63 6.75 28.87
N LEU A 375 -57.19 6.26 30.04
CA LEU A 375 -56.02 6.79 30.75
C LEU A 375 -56.23 8.10 31.53
N VAL A 376 -57.47 8.53 31.77
CA VAL A 376 -57.80 9.68 32.63
C VAL A 376 -58.28 9.20 34.01
N HIS A 377 -57.72 8.10 34.51
CA HIS A 377 -57.97 7.62 35.87
C HIS A 377 -56.99 8.29 36.85
N ASN A 378 -57.48 8.74 38.00
CA ASN A 378 -56.68 9.30 39.12
C ASN A 378 -56.17 10.74 39.00
N PHE A 379 -56.78 11.61 38.17
CA PHE A 379 -56.52 13.05 38.32
C PHE A 379 -57.06 13.53 39.67
N LYS A 380 -56.16 13.91 40.59
CA LYS A 380 -56.57 14.54 41.85
C LYS A 380 -57.17 15.90 41.55
N LYS A 381 -58.34 16.17 42.11
CA LYS A 381 -59.03 17.46 42.04
C LYS A 381 -58.10 18.57 42.50
N ASP A 382 -57.73 19.46 41.59
CA ASP A 382 -57.04 20.71 41.88
C ASP A 382 -57.96 21.86 41.47
N LEU A 383 -58.53 22.53 42.46
CA LEU A 383 -59.47 23.64 42.24
C LEU A 383 -58.82 24.86 41.58
N ASN A 384 -57.49 24.89 41.47
CA ASN A 384 -56.75 25.99 40.88
C ASN A 384 -56.48 25.83 39.38
N LEU A 385 -56.76 24.66 38.78
CA LEU A 385 -56.55 24.39 37.36
C LEU A 385 -57.85 23.93 36.70
N LEU A 386 -58.02 24.25 35.42
CA LEU A 386 -59.13 23.71 34.63
C LEU A 386 -58.85 22.23 34.27
N PRO A 387 -59.89 21.37 34.14
CA PRO A 387 -59.72 20.00 33.66
C PRO A 387 -58.89 19.88 32.36
N SER A 388 -59.08 20.79 31.41
CA SER A 388 -58.32 20.83 30.15
C SER A 388 -56.85 21.17 30.37
N GLU A 389 -56.50 21.95 31.41
CA GLU A 389 -55.10 22.25 31.77
C GLU A 389 -54.40 21.03 32.37
N HIS A 390 -55.10 20.21 33.16
CA HIS A 390 -54.59 18.93 33.63
C HIS A 390 -54.33 17.96 32.48
N ILE A 391 -55.30 17.83 31.56
CA ILE A 391 -55.14 17.00 30.37
C ILE A 391 -54.00 17.53 29.51
N LYS A 392 -53.86 18.85 29.36
CA LYS A 392 -52.76 19.48 28.63
C LYS A 392 -51.39 19.18 29.25
N LYS A 393 -51.26 19.14 30.58
CA LYS A 393 -50.02 18.73 31.26
C LYS A 393 -49.66 17.27 30.94
N LYS A 394 -50.64 16.36 31.02
CA LYS A 394 -50.43 14.95 30.66
C LYS A 394 -50.11 14.79 29.17
N MET A 395 -50.82 15.49 28.30
CA MET A 395 -50.55 15.54 26.85
C MET A 395 -49.11 15.96 26.58
N ARG A 396 -48.62 17.01 27.25
CA ARG A 396 -47.25 17.49 27.12
C ARG A 396 -46.22 16.49 27.64
N ALA A 397 -46.51 15.78 28.72
CA ALA A 397 -45.61 14.73 29.22
C ALA A 397 -45.48 13.59 28.20
N LEU A 398 -46.62 13.10 27.68
CA LEU A 398 -46.64 12.07 26.64
C LEU A 398 -45.99 12.53 25.33
N GLU A 399 -46.16 13.80 24.96
CA GLU A 399 -45.48 14.40 23.81
C GLU A 399 -43.96 14.40 23.99
N LEU A 400 -43.46 14.75 25.17
CA LEU A 400 -42.03 14.70 25.49
C LEU A 400 -41.51 13.26 25.48
N ASP A 401 -42.26 12.32 26.05
CA ASP A 401 -41.88 10.89 26.02
C ASP A 401 -41.82 10.37 24.58
N LEU A 402 -42.84 10.67 23.76
CA LEU A 402 -42.84 10.30 22.33
C LEU A 402 -41.69 10.95 21.57
N THR A 403 -41.39 12.23 21.83
CA THR A 403 -40.27 12.94 21.23
C THR A 403 -38.95 12.27 21.60
N HIS A 404 -38.76 11.94 22.87
CA HIS A 404 -37.59 11.21 23.34
C HIS A 404 -37.47 9.83 22.67
N ILE A 405 -38.57 9.09 22.52
CA ILE A 405 -38.56 7.81 21.78
C ILE A 405 -38.18 8.03 20.32
N HIS A 406 -38.79 9.03 19.66
CA HIS A 406 -38.48 9.34 18.26
C HIS A 406 -36.99 9.65 18.07
N GLU A 407 -36.42 10.50 18.92
CA GLU A 407 -35.02 10.90 18.83
C GLU A 407 -34.08 9.75 19.21
N ALA A 408 -34.29 9.10 20.35
CA ALA A 408 -33.38 8.07 20.87
C ALA A 408 -33.47 6.74 20.10
N SER A 409 -34.68 6.27 19.78
CA SER A 409 -34.88 5.02 19.04
C SER A 409 -34.42 5.17 17.59
N ALA A 410 -34.86 6.23 16.89
CA ALA A 410 -34.50 6.40 15.49
C ALA A 410 -33.00 6.65 15.31
N ALA A 411 -32.37 7.44 16.20
CA ALA A 411 -30.91 7.62 16.15
C ALA A 411 -30.17 6.27 16.36
N SER A 412 -30.66 5.43 17.27
CA SER A 412 -30.09 4.10 17.51
C SER A 412 -30.27 3.17 16.31
N ASP A 413 -31.43 3.20 15.64
CA ASP A 413 -31.66 2.45 14.39
C ASP A 413 -30.72 2.91 13.27
N VAL A 414 -30.51 4.22 13.11
CA VAL A 414 -29.56 4.77 12.14
C VAL A 414 -28.13 4.34 12.46
N GLN A 415 -27.72 4.35 13.73
CA GLN A 415 -26.40 3.84 14.13
C GLN A 415 -26.23 2.36 13.81
N ALA A 416 -27.25 1.55 14.10
CA ALA A 416 -27.24 0.12 13.78
C ALA A 416 -27.12 -0.10 12.26
N ALA A 417 -27.88 0.65 11.46
CA ALA A 417 -27.84 0.56 9.99
C ALA A 417 -26.47 0.97 9.42
N ASN A 418 -25.86 2.04 9.94
CA ASN A 418 -24.53 2.48 9.50
C ASN A 418 -23.45 1.43 9.82
N HIS A 419 -23.47 0.84 11.02
CA HIS A 419 -22.52 -0.23 11.36
C HIS A 419 -22.77 -1.51 10.56
N GLN A 420 -24.03 -1.81 10.26
CA GLN A 420 -24.43 -2.93 9.41
C GLN A 420 -23.87 -2.78 7.99
N GLU A 421 -23.98 -1.60 7.40
CA GLU A 421 -23.45 -1.34 6.06
C GLU A 421 -21.94 -1.58 6.01
N VAL A 422 -21.19 -1.08 7.00
CA VAL A 422 -19.75 -1.33 7.12
C VAL A 422 -19.45 -2.82 7.33
N TYR A 423 -20.26 -3.54 8.11
CA TYR A 423 -20.09 -4.98 8.35
C TYR A 423 -20.23 -5.79 7.05
N ASP A 424 -21.22 -5.47 6.22
CA ASP A 424 -21.48 -6.17 4.97
C ASP A 424 -20.46 -5.83 3.87
N LYS A 425 -19.84 -4.65 3.97
CA LYS A 425 -18.87 -4.13 2.98
C LYS A 425 -17.41 -4.20 3.43
N LEU A 426 -17.15 -4.90 4.53
CA LEU A 426 -15.81 -5.09 5.06
C LEU A 426 -14.95 -5.91 4.09
N LYS A 427 -13.74 -5.43 3.80
CA LYS A 427 -12.70 -6.17 3.08
C LYS A 427 -11.35 -6.06 3.78
N THR A 428 -10.45 -6.98 3.48
CA THR A 428 -9.03 -6.81 3.84
C THR A 428 -8.41 -5.65 3.05
N VAL A 429 -7.37 -5.03 3.63
CA VAL A 429 -6.55 -4.03 2.95
C VAL A 429 -5.91 -4.61 1.70
N LYS A 430 -5.50 -5.88 1.74
CA LYS A 430 -4.88 -6.56 0.60
C LYS A 430 -5.86 -6.65 -0.57
N ASP A 431 -7.06 -7.17 -0.35
CA ASP A 431 -8.03 -7.36 -1.43
C ASP A 431 -8.48 -6.03 -2.04
N TYR A 432 -8.69 -5.02 -1.21
CA TYR A 432 -9.08 -3.69 -1.68
C TYR A 432 -7.91 -2.98 -2.38
N GLY A 433 -6.74 -2.96 -1.76
CA GLY A 433 -5.54 -2.30 -2.25
C GLY A 433 -5.07 -2.88 -3.58
N ILE A 434 -4.94 -4.20 -3.71
CA ILE A 434 -4.55 -4.86 -4.97
C ILE A 434 -5.52 -4.50 -6.10
N GLN A 435 -6.83 -4.52 -5.83
CA GLN A 435 -7.82 -4.16 -6.83
C GLN A 435 -7.60 -2.72 -7.31
N LYS A 436 -7.40 -1.78 -6.39
CA LYS A 436 -7.17 -0.36 -6.72
C LYS A 436 -5.85 -0.15 -7.47
N SER A 437 -4.76 -0.79 -7.06
CA SER A 437 -3.47 -0.73 -7.78
C SER A 437 -3.60 -1.31 -9.19
N ALA A 438 -4.31 -2.43 -9.35
CA ALA A 438 -4.51 -3.09 -10.64
C ALA A 438 -5.33 -2.21 -11.60
N GLU A 439 -6.40 -1.56 -11.11
CA GLU A 439 -7.19 -0.59 -11.89
C GLU A 439 -6.33 0.57 -12.40
N THR A 440 -5.52 1.18 -11.52
CA THR A 440 -4.63 2.29 -11.89
C THR A 440 -3.54 1.86 -12.86
N MET A 441 -2.90 0.71 -12.60
CA MET A 441 -1.85 0.15 -13.46
C MET A 441 -2.39 -0.21 -14.84
N ALA A 442 -3.61 -0.75 -14.92
CA ALA A 442 -4.29 -1.02 -16.17
C ALA A 442 -4.57 0.27 -16.95
N ALA A 443 -5.10 1.31 -16.30
CA ALA A 443 -5.34 2.60 -16.93
C ALA A 443 -4.05 3.26 -17.44
N ALA A 444 -2.94 3.13 -16.70
CA ALA A 444 -1.63 3.64 -17.11
C ALA A 444 -1.02 2.81 -18.26
N GLY A 445 -1.15 1.49 -18.22
CA GLY A 445 -0.72 0.58 -19.28
C GLY A 445 -1.47 0.81 -20.59
N ILE A 446 -2.79 1.01 -20.53
CA ILE A 446 -3.61 1.34 -21.70
C ILE A 446 -3.18 2.69 -22.28
N PHE A 447 -2.95 3.70 -21.43
CA PHE A 447 -2.49 5.00 -21.90
C PHE A 447 -1.09 4.92 -22.55
N ALA A 448 -0.16 4.15 -21.97
CA ALA A 448 1.15 3.90 -22.55
C ALA A 448 1.07 3.16 -23.90
N MET A 449 0.17 2.18 -24.02
CA MET A 449 -0.13 1.49 -25.28
C MET A 449 -0.65 2.46 -26.35
N GLU A 450 -1.64 3.30 -26.01
CA GLU A 450 -2.19 4.28 -26.93
C GLU A 450 -1.12 5.27 -27.40
N LYS A 451 -0.25 5.73 -26.50
CA LYS A 451 0.86 6.63 -26.83
C LYS A 451 1.92 5.98 -27.70
N THR A 452 2.22 4.71 -27.43
CA THR A 452 3.10 3.89 -28.29
C THR A 452 2.58 3.86 -29.72
N HIS A 453 1.29 3.54 -29.91
CA HIS A 453 0.67 3.50 -31.23
C HIS A 453 0.57 4.90 -31.87
N GLN A 454 0.17 5.92 -31.11
CA GLN A 454 0.00 7.28 -31.61
C GLN A 454 1.32 7.86 -32.15
N LYS A 455 2.44 7.55 -31.49
CA LYS A 455 3.77 8.05 -31.86
C LYS A 455 4.55 7.08 -32.75
N ASN A 456 3.96 5.93 -33.10
CA ASN A 456 4.58 4.87 -33.89
C ASN A 456 5.99 4.51 -33.37
N LEU A 457 6.08 4.23 -32.07
CA LEU A 457 7.36 3.92 -31.42
C LEU A 457 7.82 2.51 -31.79
N ASP A 458 9.15 2.33 -31.89
CA ASP A 458 9.76 1.05 -32.28
C ASP A 458 9.53 -0.05 -31.23
N LYS A 459 9.42 0.33 -29.96
CA LYS A 459 9.18 -0.56 -28.82
C LYS A 459 8.01 -0.06 -27.98
N PRO A 460 7.32 -0.95 -27.25
CA PRO A 460 6.26 -0.54 -26.33
C PRO A 460 6.81 0.34 -25.21
N LEU A 461 6.07 1.39 -24.88
CA LEU A 461 6.13 2.04 -23.58
C LEU A 461 5.42 1.16 -22.57
N PHE A 462 6.04 0.81 -21.45
CA PHE A 462 5.41 -0.04 -20.44
C PHE A 462 5.56 0.54 -19.05
N ILE A 463 4.50 0.43 -18.25
CA ILE A 463 4.54 0.78 -16.83
C ILE A 463 5.36 -0.28 -16.11
N ALA A 464 6.30 0.19 -15.30
CA ALA A 464 7.27 -0.65 -14.60
C ALA A 464 7.30 -0.32 -13.10
N PRO A 465 6.34 -0.82 -12.31
CA PRO A 465 6.40 -0.71 -10.86
C PRO A 465 7.70 -1.34 -10.33
N GLU A 466 8.32 -0.66 -9.38
CA GLU A 466 9.61 -1.01 -8.81
C GLU A 466 9.50 -1.34 -7.32
N ASN A 467 10.17 -2.39 -6.87
CA ASN A 467 10.26 -2.69 -5.44
C ASN A 467 11.02 -1.58 -4.70
N TRP A 468 10.42 -1.04 -3.63
CA TRP A 468 10.96 0.12 -2.90
C TRP A 468 11.14 -0.17 -1.39
N ASP A 469 10.17 0.17 -0.54
CA ASP A 469 10.26 0.05 0.93
C ASP A 469 9.73 -1.29 1.44
N THR A 470 10.58 -2.04 2.16
CA THR A 470 10.27 -3.37 2.73
C THR A 470 8.99 -3.41 3.60
N ARG A 471 8.63 -2.28 4.23
CA ARG A 471 7.47 -2.17 5.12
C ARG A 471 6.16 -2.03 4.35
N GLN A 472 6.24 -1.61 3.09
CA GLN A 472 5.10 -1.41 2.22
C GLN A 472 4.91 -2.60 1.27
N PHE A 473 3.66 -2.88 0.92
CA PHE A 473 3.29 -3.94 -0.02
C PHE A 473 3.76 -3.59 -1.44
N GLY A 474 4.35 -4.57 -2.12
CA GLY A 474 4.91 -4.43 -3.46
C GLY A 474 6.44 -4.42 -3.49
N SER A 475 7.08 -4.31 -2.33
CA SER A 475 8.55 -4.37 -2.20
C SER A 475 9.12 -5.79 -2.15
N HIS A 476 8.31 -6.79 -1.78
CA HIS A 476 8.72 -8.18 -1.81
C HIS A 476 8.56 -8.77 -3.23
N PRO A 477 9.47 -9.63 -3.72
CA PRO A 477 9.38 -10.21 -5.06
C PRO A 477 8.01 -10.84 -5.41
N GLU A 478 7.43 -11.64 -4.50
CA GLU A 478 6.11 -12.24 -4.74
C GLU A 478 4.96 -11.21 -4.74
N GLU A 479 5.09 -10.12 -3.99
CA GLU A 479 4.08 -9.05 -3.97
C GLU A 479 4.15 -8.21 -5.24
N LEU A 480 5.37 -7.86 -5.67
CA LEU A 480 5.61 -7.20 -6.95
C LEU A 480 5.02 -8.01 -8.10
N LYS A 481 5.28 -9.31 -8.12
CA LYS A 481 4.67 -10.23 -9.08
C LYS A 481 3.14 -10.21 -9.00
N GLU A 482 2.57 -10.26 -7.80
CA GLU A 482 1.12 -10.22 -7.60
C GLU A 482 0.52 -8.94 -8.19
N LEU A 483 1.15 -7.78 -7.95
CA LEU A 483 0.74 -6.49 -8.54
C LEU A 483 0.80 -6.52 -10.07
N ILE A 484 1.90 -7.00 -10.66
CA ILE A 484 2.05 -7.07 -12.12
C ILE A 484 1.00 -8.00 -12.75
N VAL A 485 0.80 -9.18 -12.17
CA VAL A 485 -0.17 -10.15 -12.69
C VAL A 485 -1.59 -9.59 -12.60
N LYS A 486 -1.96 -8.97 -11.48
CA LYS A 486 -3.28 -8.38 -11.29
C LYS A 486 -3.52 -7.17 -12.18
N GLY A 487 -2.52 -6.31 -12.36
CA GLY A 487 -2.58 -5.20 -13.31
C GLY A 487 -2.75 -5.70 -14.76
N ARG A 488 -2.04 -6.76 -15.15
CA ARG A 488 -2.21 -7.40 -16.47
C ARG A 488 -3.59 -8.00 -16.67
N GLU A 489 -4.12 -8.68 -15.65
CA GLU A 489 -5.47 -9.27 -15.67
C GLU A 489 -6.54 -8.18 -15.88
N GLU A 490 -6.46 -7.08 -15.12
CA GLU A 490 -7.41 -5.98 -15.22
C GLU A 490 -7.27 -5.22 -16.56
N MET A 491 -6.05 -4.98 -17.05
CA MET A 491 -5.83 -4.39 -18.38
C MET A 491 -6.39 -5.29 -19.49
N ALA A 492 -6.12 -6.59 -19.44
CA ALA A 492 -6.63 -7.52 -20.44
C ALA A 492 -8.16 -7.56 -20.45
N LYS A 493 -8.79 -7.56 -19.28
CA LYS A 493 -10.26 -7.50 -19.13
C LYS A 493 -10.84 -6.23 -19.76
N GLN A 494 -10.22 -5.07 -19.56
CA GLN A 494 -10.67 -3.81 -20.16
C GLN A 494 -10.49 -3.78 -21.69
N LEU A 495 -9.46 -4.44 -22.21
CA LEU A 495 -9.17 -4.49 -23.65
C LEU A 495 -9.88 -5.62 -24.41
N GLU A 496 -10.41 -6.62 -23.71
CA GLU A 496 -10.98 -7.84 -24.29
C GLU A 496 -12.06 -7.56 -25.33
N THR A 497 -12.94 -6.58 -25.07
CA THR A 497 -14.03 -6.23 -26.00
C THR A 497 -13.51 -5.65 -27.33
N ARG A 498 -12.36 -4.97 -27.32
CA ARG A 498 -11.80 -4.27 -28.49
C ARG A 498 -10.80 -5.12 -29.27
N TYR A 499 -10.02 -5.95 -28.58
CA TYR A 499 -8.91 -6.70 -29.19
C TYR A 499 -9.09 -8.22 -29.14
N GLY A 500 -10.08 -8.72 -28.39
CA GLY A 500 -10.23 -10.14 -28.10
C GLY A 500 -9.27 -10.61 -27.01
N LYS A 501 -9.61 -11.73 -26.37
CA LYS A 501 -8.95 -12.22 -25.14
C LYS A 501 -7.43 -12.42 -25.28
N GLU A 502 -6.99 -13.08 -26.33
CA GLU A 502 -5.57 -13.45 -26.47
C GLU A 502 -4.69 -12.23 -26.83
N GLU A 503 -5.17 -11.35 -27.71
CA GLU A 503 -4.43 -10.12 -28.02
C GLU A 503 -4.44 -9.16 -26.84
N ALA A 504 -5.56 -9.04 -26.11
CA ALA A 504 -5.63 -8.21 -24.90
C ALA A 504 -4.62 -8.66 -23.82
N LYS A 505 -4.47 -9.97 -23.60
CA LYS A 505 -3.44 -10.51 -22.68
C LYS A 505 -2.01 -10.20 -23.15
N LYS A 506 -1.76 -10.29 -24.46
CA LYS A 506 -0.45 -9.98 -25.04
C LYS A 506 -0.12 -8.50 -24.87
N LEU A 507 -1.05 -7.60 -25.21
CA LEU A 507 -0.91 -6.17 -25.01
C LEU A 507 -0.67 -5.83 -23.53
N ALA A 508 -1.42 -6.45 -22.61
CA ALA A 508 -1.20 -6.28 -21.18
C ALA A 508 0.21 -6.71 -20.74
N LYS A 509 0.71 -7.84 -21.26
CA LYS A 509 2.08 -8.32 -20.98
C LYS A 509 3.16 -7.38 -21.54
N ASP A 510 2.92 -6.79 -22.71
CA ASP A 510 3.88 -5.90 -23.37
C ASP A 510 3.95 -4.52 -22.71
N HIS A 511 2.84 -4.04 -22.13
CA HIS A 511 2.69 -2.70 -21.56
C HIS A 511 2.68 -2.63 -20.02
N ILE A 512 2.71 -3.77 -19.32
CA ILE A 512 2.86 -3.83 -17.85
C ILE A 512 3.94 -4.86 -17.52
N LYS A 513 5.04 -4.41 -16.92
CA LYS A 513 6.17 -5.23 -16.44
C LYS A 513 6.64 -4.67 -15.10
N ALA A 514 7.68 -5.22 -14.51
CA ALA A 514 8.33 -4.65 -13.32
C ALA A 514 9.72 -4.10 -13.63
N THR A 515 10.14 -3.11 -12.85
CA THR A 515 11.55 -2.83 -12.62
C THR A 515 11.98 -3.60 -11.37
N LEU A 516 13.08 -4.33 -11.45
CA LEU A 516 13.70 -4.96 -10.29
C LEU A 516 14.90 -4.12 -9.88
N ASP A 517 14.82 -3.48 -8.72
CA ASP A 517 15.98 -2.84 -8.10
C ASP A 517 16.62 -3.77 -7.07
N ILE A 518 17.91 -4.04 -7.24
CA ILE A 518 18.63 -4.98 -6.38
C ILE A 518 19.06 -4.35 -5.04
N GLY A 519 19.25 -3.03 -5.00
CA GLY A 519 19.56 -2.28 -3.78
C GLY A 519 18.40 -2.27 -2.81
N HIS A 520 17.20 -1.95 -3.27
CA HIS A 520 15.95 -2.02 -2.52
C HIS A 520 15.67 -3.45 -2.05
N LEU A 521 15.96 -4.46 -2.88
CA LEU A 521 15.84 -5.85 -2.47
C LEU A 521 16.82 -6.21 -1.33
N ASN A 522 18.00 -5.59 -1.27
CA ASN A 522 18.96 -5.81 -0.19
C ASN A 522 18.53 -5.21 1.15
N LEU A 523 17.60 -4.24 1.16
CA LEU A 523 17.00 -3.72 2.39
C LEU A 523 16.24 -4.79 3.18
N TRP A 524 15.81 -5.87 2.53
CA TRP A 524 15.19 -7.02 3.20
C TRP A 524 16.15 -7.73 4.17
N ARG A 525 17.47 -7.53 4.04
CA ARG A 525 18.49 -8.12 4.91
C ARG A 525 18.24 -7.78 6.37
N ARG A 526 17.84 -6.54 6.68
CA ARG A 526 17.57 -6.10 8.07
C ARG A 526 16.42 -6.85 8.74
N HIS A 527 15.56 -7.49 7.95
CA HIS A 527 14.42 -8.28 8.42
C HIS A 527 14.71 -9.77 8.45
N PHE A 528 15.84 -10.25 7.93
CA PHE A 528 16.11 -11.67 7.77
C PHE A 528 16.66 -12.29 9.06
N LYS A 529 15.89 -13.19 9.68
CA LYS A 529 16.29 -13.84 10.92
C LYS A 529 17.42 -14.84 10.70
N LYS A 530 18.46 -14.74 11.53
CA LYS A 530 19.42 -15.81 11.77
C LYS A 530 18.72 -16.99 12.46
N LYS A 531 19.02 -18.23 12.05
CA LYS A 531 18.59 -19.44 12.76
C LYS A 531 19.49 -19.71 13.98
N ASP A 532 18.98 -20.40 14.99
CA ASP A 532 19.68 -20.62 16.27
C ASP A 532 21.10 -21.20 16.09
N ASP A 533 21.25 -22.21 15.23
CA ASP A 533 22.51 -22.91 14.98
C ASP A 533 23.33 -22.33 13.79
N GLU A 534 22.94 -21.17 13.25
CA GLU A 534 23.54 -20.59 12.04
C GLU A 534 24.57 -19.50 12.38
N SER A 535 25.71 -19.45 11.69
CA SER A 535 26.64 -18.31 11.83
C SER A 535 26.07 -17.06 11.12
N LEU A 536 26.55 -15.87 11.45
CA LEU A 536 26.16 -14.65 10.72
C LEU A 536 26.54 -14.76 9.23
N THR A 537 27.74 -15.28 8.95
CA THR A 537 28.21 -15.51 7.58
C THR A 537 27.32 -16.48 6.81
N ASP A 538 26.82 -17.54 7.45
CA ASP A 538 25.92 -18.49 6.78
C ASP A 538 24.53 -17.89 6.58
N THR A 539 24.08 -17.05 7.51
CA THR A 539 22.84 -16.26 7.37
C THR A 539 22.93 -15.33 6.16
N ASP A 540 24.05 -14.63 5.99
CA ASP A 540 24.29 -13.73 4.85
C ASP A 540 24.33 -14.50 3.52
N LYS A 541 24.97 -15.66 3.48
CA LYS A 541 24.96 -16.54 2.30
C LYS A 541 23.55 -17.01 1.96
N ARG A 542 22.77 -17.40 2.97
CA ARG A 542 21.37 -17.83 2.79
C ARG A 542 20.50 -16.70 2.27
N PHE A 543 20.67 -15.48 2.77
CA PHE A 543 19.96 -14.30 2.27
C PHE A 543 20.36 -13.98 0.83
N ASN A 544 21.65 -13.97 0.52
CA ASN A 544 22.15 -13.74 -0.84
C ASN A 544 21.58 -14.76 -1.82
N GLN A 545 21.53 -16.04 -1.43
CA GLN A 545 20.92 -17.08 -2.26
C GLN A 545 19.42 -16.83 -2.48
N TRP A 546 18.69 -16.49 -1.42
CA TRP A 546 17.26 -16.14 -1.52
C TRP A 546 17.04 -14.98 -2.50
N MET A 547 17.81 -13.90 -2.38
CA MET A 547 17.73 -12.74 -3.27
C MET A 547 17.94 -13.11 -4.74
N LEU A 548 18.98 -13.92 -5.01
CA LEU A 548 19.30 -14.37 -6.37
C LEU A 548 18.20 -15.28 -6.94
N ASP A 549 17.66 -16.19 -6.12
CA ASP A 549 16.61 -17.13 -6.54
C ASP A 549 15.30 -16.41 -6.83
N GLN A 550 14.91 -15.44 -6.00
CA GLN A 550 13.71 -14.63 -6.23
C GLN A 550 13.85 -13.77 -7.50
N SER A 551 15.01 -13.14 -7.68
CA SER A 551 15.30 -12.34 -8.89
C SER A 551 15.21 -13.19 -10.16
N GLU A 552 15.88 -14.35 -10.16
CA GLU A 552 15.85 -15.32 -11.26
C GLU A 552 14.42 -15.81 -11.55
N LYS A 553 13.64 -16.08 -10.51
CA LYS A 553 12.23 -16.51 -10.65
C LYS A 553 11.38 -15.45 -11.34
N LEU A 554 11.49 -14.18 -10.96
CA LEU A 554 10.72 -13.10 -11.57
C LEU A 554 11.07 -12.88 -13.04
N VAL A 555 12.36 -12.93 -13.39
CA VAL A 555 12.83 -12.80 -14.77
C VAL A 555 12.34 -13.97 -15.63
N LYS A 556 12.50 -15.22 -15.17
CA LYS A 556 12.02 -16.41 -15.89
C LYS A 556 10.51 -16.40 -16.13
N GLN A 557 9.75 -15.78 -15.24
CA GLN A 557 8.29 -15.64 -15.37
C GLN A 557 7.87 -14.47 -16.28
N GLY A 558 8.82 -13.70 -16.83
CA GLY A 558 8.54 -12.54 -17.68
C GLY A 558 7.82 -11.41 -16.91
N ILE A 559 8.11 -11.29 -15.62
CA ILE A 559 7.62 -10.20 -14.78
C ILE A 559 8.52 -8.98 -14.97
N VAL A 560 9.83 -9.16 -14.84
CA VAL A 560 10.83 -8.09 -14.95
C VAL A 560 11.05 -7.71 -16.41
N GLY A 561 10.98 -6.42 -16.71
CA GLY A 561 11.33 -5.84 -18.01
C GLY A 561 12.50 -4.87 -17.95
N HIS A 562 12.88 -4.42 -16.76
CA HIS A 562 13.88 -3.40 -16.50
C HIS A 562 14.59 -3.68 -15.17
N VAL A 563 15.86 -3.31 -15.02
CA VAL A 563 16.66 -3.58 -13.81
C VAL A 563 17.42 -2.32 -13.40
N HIS A 564 17.33 -1.99 -12.12
CA HIS A 564 18.16 -0.96 -11.51
C HIS A 564 19.26 -1.60 -10.66
N LEU A 565 20.45 -1.03 -10.75
CA LEU A 565 21.65 -1.44 -10.03
C LEU A 565 22.13 -0.31 -9.14
N SER A 566 21.95 -0.54 -7.85
CA SER A 566 22.57 0.20 -6.78
C SER A 566 23.17 -0.80 -5.78
N ASP A 567 24.09 -0.34 -4.93
CA ASP A 567 24.62 -1.15 -3.82
C ASP A 567 24.35 -0.45 -2.49
N ASN A 568 24.28 -1.23 -1.41
CA ASN A 568 24.13 -0.71 -0.06
C ASN A 568 24.54 -1.77 0.97
N MET A 569 24.41 -1.43 2.25
CA MET A 569 24.74 -2.34 3.36
C MET A 569 23.52 -3.13 3.88
N GLY A 570 22.32 -2.88 3.34
CA GLY A 570 21.07 -3.55 3.71
C GLY A 570 20.30 -2.91 4.87
N PHE A 571 20.72 -1.74 5.35
CA PHE A 571 20.01 -0.98 6.40
C PHE A 571 19.10 0.10 5.81
N ASP A 572 19.71 0.95 4.97
CA ASP A 572 19.07 2.06 4.26
C ASP A 572 19.60 2.11 2.84
N ASP A 573 18.88 2.87 2.02
CA ASP A 573 19.10 2.97 0.58
C ASP A 573 20.09 4.09 0.24
N GLU A 574 21.38 3.76 0.27
CA GLU A 574 22.47 4.72 0.14
C GLU A 574 22.98 4.90 -1.30
N HIS A 575 22.49 4.08 -2.25
CA HIS A 575 22.89 4.10 -3.67
C HIS A 575 24.43 4.12 -3.85
N LEU A 576 25.12 3.27 -3.08
CA LEU A 576 26.57 3.08 -3.23
C LEU A 576 26.87 2.48 -4.61
N THR A 577 28.10 2.70 -5.06
CA THR A 577 28.54 2.14 -6.35
C THR A 577 28.51 0.60 -6.28
N PRO A 578 27.91 -0.08 -7.28
CA PRO A 578 27.99 -1.53 -7.44
C PRO A 578 29.37 -2.13 -7.11
N GLY A 579 29.41 -3.00 -6.11
CA GLY A 579 30.64 -3.66 -5.63
C GLY A 579 31.26 -3.02 -4.38
N GLN A 580 30.71 -1.92 -3.87
CA GLN A 580 31.15 -1.26 -2.63
C GLN A 580 30.30 -1.60 -1.40
N GLY A 581 29.13 -2.23 -1.59
CA GLY A 581 28.28 -2.73 -0.51
C GLY A 581 28.42 -4.23 -0.32
N ASN A 582 27.33 -4.88 0.09
CA ASN A 582 27.30 -6.32 0.40
C ASN A 582 26.39 -7.14 -0.53
N ILE A 583 25.89 -6.54 -1.61
CA ILE A 583 25.09 -7.23 -2.62
C ILE A 583 25.98 -8.20 -3.43
N PRO A 584 25.54 -9.43 -3.73
CA PRO A 584 26.26 -10.38 -4.58
C PRO A 584 26.21 -9.98 -6.08
N MET A 585 26.66 -8.76 -6.39
CA MET A 585 26.42 -8.07 -7.66
C MET A 585 26.91 -8.84 -8.90
N LYS A 586 28.13 -9.40 -8.86
CA LYS A 586 28.66 -10.20 -9.99
C LYS A 586 27.82 -11.44 -10.29
N THR A 587 27.43 -12.14 -9.24
CA THR A 587 26.61 -13.36 -9.37
C THR A 587 25.21 -13.02 -9.87
N PHE A 588 24.63 -11.92 -9.38
CA PHE A 588 23.37 -11.39 -9.87
C PHE A 588 23.46 -11.07 -11.37
N MET A 589 24.44 -10.26 -11.77
CA MET A 589 24.61 -9.84 -13.17
C MET A 589 24.84 -11.02 -14.11
N LYS A 590 25.68 -12.00 -13.72
CA LYS A 590 25.87 -13.24 -14.48
C LYS A 590 24.54 -13.96 -14.76
N LYS A 591 23.71 -14.13 -13.73
CA LYS A 591 22.38 -14.76 -13.86
C LYS A 591 21.45 -13.94 -14.75
N MET A 592 21.41 -12.62 -14.58
CA MET A 592 20.57 -11.73 -15.38
C MET A 592 20.96 -11.79 -16.86
N GLU A 593 22.26 -11.73 -17.18
CA GLU A 593 22.79 -11.87 -18.54
C GLU A 593 22.47 -13.23 -19.18
N ASP A 594 22.64 -14.32 -18.42
CA ASP A 594 22.32 -15.68 -18.89
C ASP A 594 20.81 -15.85 -19.19
N LEU A 595 19.96 -15.05 -18.54
CA LEU A 595 18.52 -14.97 -18.80
C LEU A 595 18.16 -13.96 -19.92
N GLY A 596 19.15 -13.30 -20.52
CA GLY A 596 18.97 -12.35 -21.60
C GLY A 596 18.52 -10.95 -21.15
N MET A 597 18.62 -10.64 -19.85
CA MET A 597 18.38 -9.29 -19.36
C MET A 597 19.51 -8.38 -19.78
N ASN A 598 19.18 -7.40 -20.61
CA ASN A 598 20.11 -6.39 -21.09
C ASN A 598 19.59 -4.98 -20.87
N ASP A 599 18.43 -4.81 -20.21
CA ASP A 599 17.88 -3.49 -19.86
C ASP A 599 18.15 -3.15 -18.40
N VAL A 600 19.29 -2.48 -18.21
CA VAL A 600 19.95 -2.30 -16.92
C VAL A 600 20.41 -0.85 -16.79
N ILE A 601 20.05 -0.20 -15.69
CA ILE A 601 20.45 1.16 -15.32
C ILE A 601 21.24 1.08 -14.01
N VAL A 602 22.40 1.74 -13.97
CA VAL A 602 23.15 1.96 -12.72
C VAL A 602 22.66 3.26 -12.09
N GLU A 603 22.14 3.16 -10.87
CA GLU A 603 21.62 4.30 -10.12
C GLU A 603 22.70 4.85 -9.20
N PRO A 604 23.21 6.06 -9.48
CA PRO A 604 24.19 6.70 -8.64
C PRO A 604 23.52 7.44 -7.47
N GLY A 605 24.07 7.30 -6.28
CA GLY A 605 23.73 8.12 -5.14
C GLY A 605 24.26 9.55 -5.20
N ALA A 606 23.86 10.35 -4.22
CA ALA A 606 24.25 11.76 -4.12
C ALA A 606 25.77 11.97 -3.96
N PHE A 607 26.50 10.97 -3.45
CA PHE A 607 27.93 11.07 -3.15
C PHE A 607 28.85 10.49 -4.23
N ASN A 608 28.30 9.83 -5.25
CA ASN A 608 29.02 9.17 -6.36
C ASN A 608 28.38 9.39 -7.75
N PRO A 609 27.79 10.57 -8.07
CA PRO A 609 27.03 10.80 -9.31
C PRO A 609 27.81 10.61 -10.61
N VAL A 610 29.13 10.86 -10.54
CA VAL A 610 30.04 10.81 -11.70
C VAL A 610 30.84 9.50 -11.74
N THR A 611 31.17 8.93 -10.58
CA THR A 611 32.08 7.77 -10.50
C THR A 611 31.35 6.43 -10.54
N SER A 612 30.08 6.37 -10.14
CA SER A 612 29.36 5.10 -10.04
C SER A 612 29.27 4.32 -11.37
N PRO A 613 28.88 4.92 -12.51
CA PRO A 613 28.84 4.18 -13.78
C PRO A 613 30.21 3.63 -14.24
N PRO A 614 31.30 4.43 -14.34
CA PRO A 614 32.59 3.91 -14.79
C PRO A 614 33.21 2.91 -13.81
N ASP A 615 33.03 3.10 -12.50
CA ASP A 615 33.50 2.14 -11.50
C ASP A 615 32.74 0.81 -11.60
N THR A 616 31.43 0.85 -11.90
CA THR A 616 30.62 -0.34 -12.15
C THR A 616 31.12 -1.10 -13.38
N PHE A 617 31.42 -0.41 -14.48
CA PHE A 617 31.98 -1.04 -15.69
C PHE A 617 33.32 -1.74 -15.38
N SER A 618 34.18 -1.08 -14.60
CA SER A 618 35.45 -1.66 -14.12
C SER A 618 35.22 -2.89 -13.25
N TYR A 619 34.29 -2.81 -12.31
CA TYR A 619 33.99 -3.87 -11.35
C TYR A 619 33.43 -5.14 -12.01
N LEU A 620 32.52 -4.96 -12.98
CA LEU A 620 31.90 -6.05 -13.75
C LEU A 620 32.82 -6.60 -14.86
N GLY A 621 34.00 -6.01 -15.07
CA GLY A 621 34.91 -6.45 -16.13
C GLY A 621 34.34 -6.18 -17.53
N SER A 622 33.46 -5.18 -17.68
CA SER A 622 32.84 -4.83 -18.95
C SER A 622 33.92 -4.58 -20.03
N PRO A 623 33.73 -5.07 -21.26
CA PRO A 623 34.64 -4.77 -22.36
C PRO A 623 34.60 -3.28 -22.73
N VAL A 624 35.73 -2.71 -23.15
CA VAL A 624 35.82 -1.35 -23.71
C VAL A 624 35.73 -1.43 -25.23
N TYR A 625 35.09 -0.44 -25.87
CA TYR A 625 35.19 -0.27 -27.31
C TYR A 625 36.63 0.05 -27.70
N THR A 626 37.29 -0.85 -28.44
CA THR A 626 38.53 -0.53 -29.14
C THR A 626 38.25 -0.35 -30.63
N GLY A 627 38.51 0.85 -31.13
CA GLY A 627 38.44 1.18 -32.56
C GLY A 627 39.59 0.59 -33.40
N THR A 628 40.46 -0.23 -32.80
CA THR A 628 41.64 -0.79 -33.45
C THR A 628 41.43 -2.26 -33.80
N HIS A 629 41.23 -2.53 -35.09
CA HIS A 629 41.27 -3.88 -35.65
C HIS A 629 42.59 -4.57 -35.27
N GLY A 630 42.52 -5.61 -34.44
CA GLY A 630 43.61 -6.58 -34.27
C GLY A 630 44.35 -6.61 -32.92
N GLN A 631 43.89 -5.93 -31.87
CA GLN A 631 44.47 -6.10 -30.53
C GLN A 631 43.48 -6.70 -29.52
N VAL A 632 44.05 -7.43 -28.56
CA VAL A 632 43.39 -8.14 -27.44
C VAL A 632 42.25 -7.28 -26.85
N PRO A 633 41.05 -7.84 -26.58
CA PRO A 633 39.96 -7.08 -25.97
C PRO A 633 40.43 -6.38 -24.69
N GLN A 634 40.44 -5.05 -24.70
CA GLN A 634 40.78 -4.26 -23.52
C GLN A 634 39.57 -4.25 -22.59
N GLN A 635 39.78 -4.65 -21.33
CA GLN A 635 38.75 -4.60 -20.27
C GLN A 635 38.76 -3.23 -19.60
N PHE A 636 37.61 -2.77 -19.09
CA PHE A 636 37.50 -1.46 -18.42
C PHE A 636 38.42 -1.35 -17.20
N LYS A 637 38.71 -2.48 -16.55
CA LYS A 637 39.70 -2.58 -15.46
C LYS A 637 41.12 -2.18 -15.88
N GLY A 638 41.50 -2.40 -17.14
CA GLY A 638 42.77 -1.95 -17.69
C GLY A 638 42.81 -0.45 -17.98
N PHE A 639 41.65 0.22 -17.99
CA PHE A 639 41.51 1.62 -18.36
C PHE A 639 41.93 2.57 -17.23
N GLN A 640 41.63 2.25 -15.97
CA GLN A 640 42.11 3.04 -14.82
C GLN A 640 43.65 3.09 -14.73
N GLN A 641 44.35 2.10 -15.30
CA GLN A 641 45.81 2.05 -15.36
C GLN A 641 46.40 2.57 -16.68
N GLN A 642 45.56 2.78 -17.71
CA GLN A 642 45.97 3.38 -18.97
C GLN A 642 45.66 4.88 -18.93
N HIS A 643 46.66 5.71 -19.18
CA HIS A 643 46.63 7.16 -19.03
C HIS A 643 45.58 7.87 -19.92
N PHE A 644 44.32 7.84 -19.52
CA PHE A 644 43.27 8.72 -20.02
C PHE A 644 42.54 9.33 -18.83
N GLY A 645 43.10 10.37 -18.20
CA GLY A 645 42.35 11.13 -17.19
C GLY A 645 43.14 11.91 -16.16
N TYR A 646 44.41 11.56 -15.88
CA TYR A 646 45.29 12.54 -15.23
C TYR A 646 45.77 13.49 -16.32
N GLN A 647 45.47 14.79 -16.17
CA GLN A 647 46.25 15.80 -16.86
C GLN A 647 47.70 15.56 -16.44
N ALA A 648 48.50 14.93 -17.30
CA ALA A 648 49.92 15.18 -17.24
C ALA A 648 50.03 16.71 -17.26
N PRO A 649 50.75 17.34 -16.30
CA PRO A 649 51.03 18.76 -16.45
C PRO A 649 51.62 18.91 -17.87
N PRO A 650 51.17 19.92 -18.62
CA PRO A 650 51.62 20.07 -20.00
C PRO A 650 53.14 19.92 -20.01
N PHE A 651 53.66 19.04 -20.87
CA PHE A 651 55.09 18.75 -20.93
C PHE A 651 55.95 20.01 -21.16
N TYR A 652 55.29 21.13 -21.52
CA TYR A 652 55.87 22.44 -21.73
C TYR A 652 54.90 23.50 -21.18
N LEU A 653 55.36 24.33 -20.25
CA LEU A 653 54.76 25.62 -19.96
C LEU A 653 55.28 26.60 -21.03
N VAL A 654 54.40 27.37 -21.66
CA VAL A 654 54.76 28.41 -22.62
C VAL A 654 54.10 29.73 -22.25
N GLY A 655 54.77 30.85 -22.49
CA GLY A 655 54.27 32.19 -22.19
C GLY A 655 54.70 32.74 -20.82
N SER A 656 54.02 33.78 -20.34
CA SER A 656 54.36 34.58 -19.15
C SER A 656 54.33 33.83 -17.81
N TYR A 657 53.96 32.55 -17.81
CA TYR A 657 53.94 31.66 -16.65
C TYR A 657 55.17 30.74 -16.55
N VAL A 658 56.14 30.86 -17.45
CA VAL A 658 57.40 30.07 -17.36
C VAL A 658 58.32 30.70 -16.31
N PRO A 659 58.86 29.91 -15.35
CA PRO A 659 59.65 30.45 -14.24
C PRO A 659 61.05 30.98 -14.62
N SER A 660 61.54 30.76 -15.85
CA SER A 660 62.72 31.44 -16.41
C SER A 660 62.67 31.56 -17.94
N GLU A 661 63.37 32.55 -18.50
CA GLU A 661 63.46 32.85 -19.95
C GLU A 661 64.34 31.87 -20.74
N ASP A 662 64.80 30.77 -20.13
CA ASP A 662 65.82 29.89 -20.71
C ASP A 662 65.31 29.00 -21.86
N TRP A 663 63.99 28.96 -22.07
CA TRP A 663 63.34 28.19 -23.13
C TRP A 663 62.60 29.10 -24.11
N LYS A 664 63.32 29.63 -25.11
CA LYS A 664 62.73 30.30 -26.28
C LYS A 664 62.70 29.36 -27.48
N LEU A 665 61.58 29.35 -28.20
CA LEU A 665 61.54 28.81 -29.56
C LEU A 665 62.51 29.63 -30.43
N TRP A 666 63.24 28.97 -31.35
CA TRP A 666 64.05 29.65 -32.38
C TRP A 666 63.30 30.84 -32.97
N SER A 667 62.02 30.65 -33.29
CA SER A 667 61.21 31.61 -34.04
C SER A 667 60.78 32.84 -33.25
N GLU A 668 60.96 32.88 -31.93
CA GLU A 668 60.56 33.97 -31.03
C GLU A 668 59.08 34.45 -31.14
N VAL A 669 58.21 33.67 -31.79
CA VAL A 669 56.78 34.02 -31.93
C VAL A 669 56.03 33.60 -30.66
N PRO A 670 55.32 34.52 -29.97
CA PRO A 670 54.41 34.17 -28.89
C PRO A 670 53.19 33.44 -29.44
N PHE A 671 52.77 32.34 -28.82
CA PHE A 671 51.45 31.75 -29.10
C PHE A 671 50.36 32.62 -28.43
N GLU A 672 49.30 32.95 -29.18
CA GLU A 672 48.07 33.55 -28.65
C GLU A 672 47.28 32.59 -27.77
#